data_AF-A0AAD1A6I9-F1
#
_entry.id   AF-A0AAD1A6I9-F1
#
_cell.length_a   1.000
_cell.length_b   1.000
_cell.length_c   1.000
_cell.angle_alpha   90.00
_cell.angle_beta   90.00
_cell.angle_gamma   90.00
#
_symmetry.space_group_name_H-M   'P 1'
#
loop_
_entity.id
_entity.type
_entity.pdbx_description
1 polymer ?
#
loop_
_entity_poly.entity_id
_entity_poly.type
_entity_poly.pdbx_seq_one_letter_code
_entity_poly.pdbx_strand_id
1 'polypeptide(L)'
;MLLSEYGSALSSRLLSTVTDMDVDQARQESEPADFQPQSQAAPSILETTPLSSDWRDLISPVAYEFIVRWETGGPAYYKQVIKEAPIWPGYASGVTIGCGYDLGYHTASQFAADWSSRLKAAAISRLSPAVGFKTVQPNRDAKVAWVKGFIPQVADIKINWDVAIEQFDTSKMPKLLRDLYGALDSLDRLHPHCRGALLSLVFNRGASFAAAGERYAEMREIARLMRTGGDTEIRQIPAQLRSMKRIWGENSSLAKRREGEAELFEAGLAESGTVGIMAMLASQMEAPEAAPLSRLRELPESETAPASDEIAEPDEEGLLEIEALAVPGVSPDSVKWNPDDSRQPDYAHLDGAPIGQTFTLRPGDLEQLITMNGFRVLGDPAEARIIFMLRGARLANSDKALDHEALLLTDQRPDHRSFRCVIGVYDRARQRLSAFKASTVPNAHYVFKCFSLANQPAKWIGNILPTGCYTFTVGTHKRGQPGEIPEVLRLSTSAAGASTVLVLRSLSDLIYDTMDHWQTTAPGDNIHPGQMSSGFSSAGCLTLPGFWRAGVHSGLWKEFRDAIGLAAGNNDGKQYSGVLLTGTDAALAASLRERAAPQGDIEVALRRLRYGSRGEAVGKLQDALGLDRDTDPMLGPITRMALVQRQQTMFGKADGILSPQSATALGLDVF
;
A
#
# COMPACT_ATOMS: atom_id res chain seq x y z
N MET A 1 -25.33 -12.68 -3.67
CA MET A 1 -25.86 -13.87 -4.38
C MET A 1 -25.01 -14.23 -5.62
N LEU A 2 -24.55 -13.27 -6.43
CA LEU A 2 -23.70 -13.55 -7.61
C LEU A 2 -22.28 -14.08 -7.29
N LEU A 3 -21.65 -13.66 -6.18
CA LEU A 3 -20.31 -14.12 -5.76
C LEU A 3 -20.28 -15.60 -5.29
N SER A 4 -21.40 -16.16 -4.81
CA SER A 4 -21.43 -17.57 -4.38
C SER A 4 -21.60 -18.55 -5.54
N GLU A 5 -22.25 -18.13 -6.64
CA GLU A 5 -22.41 -18.95 -7.85
C GLU A 5 -21.09 -19.06 -8.64
N TYR A 6 -20.30 -17.98 -8.73
CA TYR A 6 -18.99 -18.00 -9.42
C TYR A 6 -17.93 -18.82 -8.69
N GLY A 7 -17.82 -18.72 -7.35
CA GLY A 7 -16.90 -19.54 -6.56
C GLY A 7 -17.19 -21.04 -6.67
N SER A 8 -18.48 -21.41 -6.73
CA SER A 8 -18.92 -22.79 -6.92
C SER A 8 -18.56 -23.33 -8.31
N ALA A 9 -18.66 -22.52 -9.36
CA ALA A 9 -18.32 -22.93 -10.73
C ALA A 9 -16.81 -23.13 -10.92
N LEU A 10 -15.96 -22.24 -10.39
CA LEU A 10 -14.51 -22.38 -10.47
C LEU A 10 -14.01 -23.58 -9.66
N SER A 11 -14.50 -23.75 -8.43
CA SER A 11 -14.18 -24.92 -7.60
C SER A 11 -14.61 -26.22 -8.29
N SER A 12 -15.84 -26.26 -8.82
CA SER A 12 -16.34 -27.39 -9.59
C SER A 12 -15.46 -27.71 -10.79
N ARG A 13 -15.03 -26.70 -11.56
CA ARG A 13 -14.12 -26.90 -12.70
C ARG A 13 -12.78 -27.47 -12.27
N LEU A 14 -12.11 -26.82 -11.31
CA LEU A 14 -10.78 -27.22 -10.81
C LEU A 14 -10.78 -28.64 -10.22
N LEU A 15 -11.88 -29.05 -9.59
CA LEU A 15 -11.96 -30.32 -8.87
C LEU A 15 -12.69 -31.43 -9.63
N SER A 16 -13.42 -31.12 -10.71
CA SER A 16 -14.23 -32.09 -11.48
C SER A 16 -13.43 -33.29 -11.99
N THR A 17 -12.15 -33.08 -12.32
CA THR A 17 -11.26 -34.12 -12.88
C THR A 17 -10.32 -34.73 -11.84
N VAL A 18 -10.41 -34.31 -10.57
CA VAL A 18 -9.52 -34.77 -9.49
C VAL A 18 -10.16 -35.95 -8.77
N THR A 19 -9.65 -37.16 -9.03
CA THR A 19 -10.15 -38.39 -8.40
C THR A 19 -9.46 -38.68 -7.07
N ASP A 20 -10.05 -39.55 -6.26
CA ASP A 20 -9.44 -40.00 -5.00
C ASP A 20 -8.10 -40.73 -5.23
N MET A 21 -8.00 -41.44 -6.35
CA MET A 21 -6.76 -42.09 -6.78
C MET A 21 -5.67 -41.07 -7.12
N ASP A 22 -6.04 -39.94 -7.75
CA ASP A 22 -5.08 -38.86 -8.03
C ASP A 22 -4.55 -38.25 -6.72
N VAL A 23 -5.43 -38.03 -5.75
CA VAL A 23 -5.05 -37.51 -4.42
C VAL A 23 -4.08 -38.46 -3.72
N ASP A 24 -4.36 -39.76 -3.74
CA ASP A 24 -3.50 -40.78 -3.11
C ASP A 24 -2.12 -40.88 -3.78
N GLN A 25 -2.09 -40.86 -5.11
CA GLN A 25 -0.84 -40.84 -5.84
C GLN A 25 -0.04 -39.56 -5.55
N ALA A 26 -0.69 -38.40 -5.54
CA ALA A 26 -0.02 -37.12 -5.28
C ALA A 26 0.63 -37.07 -3.89
N ARG A 27 -0.04 -37.61 -2.87
CA ARG A 27 0.52 -37.69 -1.50
C ARG A 27 1.79 -38.52 -1.42
N GLN A 28 1.88 -39.59 -2.21
CA GLN A 28 3.06 -40.46 -2.24
C GLN A 28 4.26 -39.78 -2.92
N GLU A 29 4.00 -38.85 -3.84
CA GLU A 29 5.00 -38.16 -4.66
C GLU A 29 5.36 -36.76 -4.12
N SER A 30 4.66 -36.27 -3.10
CA SER A 30 4.94 -34.99 -2.42
C SER A 30 6.32 -34.98 -1.76
N GLU A 31 7.03 -33.86 -1.89
CA GLU A 31 8.31 -33.66 -1.22
C GLU A 31 8.05 -33.31 0.26
N PRO A 32 8.81 -33.86 1.21
CA PRO A 32 8.58 -33.59 2.61
C PRO A 32 8.74 -32.10 2.91
N ALA A 33 7.75 -31.50 3.57
CA ALA A 33 7.63 -30.06 3.83
C ALA A 33 8.79 -29.43 4.64
N ASP A 34 9.71 -30.23 5.20
CA ASP A 34 10.88 -29.76 5.96
C ASP A 34 12.22 -30.30 5.38
N PHE A 35 12.33 -30.61 4.08
CA PHE A 35 13.66 -30.76 3.46
C PHE A 35 14.29 -29.37 3.29
N GLN A 36 14.95 -28.88 4.34
CA GLN A 36 15.99 -27.85 4.18
C GLN A 36 17.27 -28.55 3.70
N PRO A 37 17.65 -28.49 2.41
CA PRO A 37 19.06 -28.70 2.08
C PRO A 37 19.83 -27.66 2.89
N GLN A 38 20.93 -28.05 3.54
CA GLN A 38 21.78 -27.17 4.33
C GLN A 38 22.11 -25.90 3.51
N SER A 39 21.31 -24.85 3.67
CA SER A 39 21.61 -23.54 3.13
C SER A 39 22.54 -22.92 4.16
N GLN A 40 23.75 -22.63 3.72
CA GLN A 40 24.59 -21.69 4.43
C GLN A 40 23.76 -20.43 4.64
N ALA A 41 23.58 -20.04 5.91
CA ALA A 41 22.88 -18.83 6.28
C ALA A 41 23.59 -17.64 5.60
N ALA A 42 23.03 -17.19 4.47
CA ALA A 42 23.27 -15.85 3.99
C ALA A 42 22.55 -14.90 4.98
N PRO A 43 23.15 -13.74 5.32
CA PRO A 43 22.49 -12.78 6.20
C PRO A 43 21.17 -12.34 5.56
N SER A 44 20.06 -12.68 6.22
CA SER A 44 18.72 -12.29 5.81
C SER A 44 18.57 -10.78 5.94
N ILE A 45 18.53 -10.08 4.80
CA ILE A 45 18.06 -8.69 4.67
C ILE A 45 16.62 -8.68 4.12
N LEU A 46 15.84 -9.75 4.40
CA LEU A 46 14.47 -9.89 3.91
C LEU A 46 13.50 -9.33 4.97
N GLU A 47 12.86 -8.19 4.67
CA GLU A 47 11.69 -7.71 5.42
C GLU A 47 10.54 -8.70 5.17
N THR A 48 10.17 -9.46 6.20
CA THR A 48 9.03 -10.38 6.16
C THR A 48 7.71 -9.60 6.16
N THR A 49 6.92 -9.73 5.10
CA THR A 49 5.55 -9.21 5.00
C THR A 49 4.66 -9.76 6.13
N PRO A 50 3.93 -8.92 6.89
CA PRO A 50 3.06 -9.40 7.96
C PRO A 50 1.84 -10.17 7.44
N LEU A 51 1.50 -11.29 8.10
CA LEU A 51 0.29 -12.08 7.86
C LEU A 51 -0.90 -11.48 8.65
N SER A 52 -2.13 -11.53 8.11
CA SER A 52 -3.36 -11.11 8.81
C SER A 52 -3.68 -11.94 10.08
N SER A 53 -4.61 -11.45 10.92
CA SER A 53 -5.14 -12.18 12.11
C SER A 53 -5.76 -13.51 11.77
N ASP A 54 -6.56 -13.56 10.71
CA ASP A 54 -7.12 -14.80 10.19
C ASP A 54 -6.48 -15.09 8.84
N TRP A 55 -5.73 -16.19 8.80
CA TRP A 55 -5.07 -16.66 7.59
C TRP A 55 -6.07 -16.93 6.45
N ARG A 56 -7.35 -17.13 6.78
CA ARG A 56 -8.43 -17.33 5.80
C ARG A 56 -8.66 -16.13 4.91
N ASP A 57 -8.25 -14.93 5.31
CA ASP A 57 -8.33 -13.73 4.48
C ASP A 57 -7.18 -13.65 3.46
N LEU A 58 -6.14 -14.48 3.61
CA LEU A 58 -4.95 -14.45 2.75
C LEU A 58 -5.12 -15.28 1.48
N ILE A 59 -6.08 -16.21 1.45
CA ILE A 59 -6.38 -17.04 0.30
C ILE A 59 -7.89 -17.12 0.09
N SER A 60 -8.34 -17.28 -1.15
CA SER A 60 -9.77 -17.41 -1.42
C SER A 60 -10.36 -18.71 -0.85
N PRO A 61 -11.68 -18.79 -0.58
CA PRO A 61 -12.35 -20.04 -0.25
C PRO A 61 -12.14 -21.15 -1.30
N VAL A 62 -12.15 -20.80 -2.60
CA VAL A 62 -11.87 -21.75 -3.69
C VAL A 62 -10.47 -22.34 -3.59
N ALA A 63 -9.47 -21.50 -3.28
CA ALA A 63 -8.11 -21.98 -3.06
C ALA A 63 -7.99 -22.87 -1.83
N TYR A 64 -8.71 -22.54 -0.74
CA TYR A 64 -8.77 -23.39 0.44
C TYR A 64 -9.39 -24.75 0.12
N GLU A 65 -10.53 -24.79 -0.58
CA GLU A 65 -11.15 -26.05 -1.04
C GLU A 65 -10.22 -26.86 -1.94
N PHE A 66 -9.52 -26.19 -2.86
CA PHE A 66 -8.53 -26.81 -3.73
C PHE A 66 -7.41 -27.47 -2.93
N ILE A 67 -6.81 -26.74 -1.98
CA ILE A 67 -5.76 -27.26 -1.09
C ILE A 67 -6.30 -28.42 -0.26
N VAL A 68 -7.45 -28.25 0.40
CA VAL A 68 -8.05 -29.30 1.25
C VAL A 68 -8.32 -30.56 0.43
N ARG A 69 -8.84 -30.45 -0.80
CA ARG A 69 -9.06 -31.60 -1.68
C ARG A 69 -7.76 -32.33 -1.99
N TRP A 70 -6.70 -31.64 -2.39
CA TRP A 70 -5.40 -32.25 -2.69
C TRP A 70 -4.68 -32.82 -1.46
N GLU A 71 -4.83 -32.19 -0.30
CA GLU A 71 -4.15 -32.63 0.92
C GLU A 71 -4.91 -33.75 1.62
N THR A 72 -6.24 -33.74 1.59
CA THR A 72 -7.08 -34.62 2.44
C THR A 72 -8.04 -35.51 1.67
N GLY A 73 -8.25 -35.26 0.37
CA GLY A 73 -9.31 -35.91 -0.40
C GLY A 73 -10.70 -35.36 -0.04
N GLY A 74 -10.80 -34.43 0.90
CA GLY A 74 -12.05 -33.92 1.43
C GLY A 74 -12.71 -34.85 2.46
N PRO A 75 -13.80 -34.39 3.08
CA PRO A 75 -14.43 -35.07 4.21
C PRO A 75 -14.96 -36.46 3.86
N ALA A 76 -15.50 -36.65 2.65
CA ALA A 76 -16.03 -37.94 2.22
C ALA A 76 -14.92 -39.00 2.11
N TYR A 77 -13.83 -38.66 1.43
CA TYR A 77 -12.66 -39.54 1.31
C TYR A 77 -12.03 -39.86 2.68
N TYR A 78 -11.86 -38.84 3.52
CA TYR A 78 -11.31 -39.02 4.87
C TYR A 78 -12.15 -39.97 5.73
N LYS A 79 -13.48 -39.84 5.67
CA LYS A 79 -14.42 -40.69 6.43
C LYS A 79 -14.55 -42.10 5.85
N GLN A 80 -14.61 -42.24 4.54
CA GLN A 80 -14.96 -43.51 3.88
C GLN A 80 -13.73 -44.36 3.53
N VAL A 81 -12.65 -43.72 3.08
CA VAL A 81 -11.43 -44.39 2.63
C VAL A 81 -10.39 -44.45 3.74
N ILE A 82 -10.03 -43.31 4.33
CA ILE A 82 -9.05 -43.25 5.44
C ILE A 82 -9.66 -43.78 6.75
N LYS A 83 -10.99 -43.75 6.88
CA LYS A 83 -11.75 -44.23 8.05
C LYS A 83 -11.31 -43.55 9.35
N GLU A 84 -10.91 -42.28 9.23
CA GLU A 84 -10.51 -41.41 10.34
C GLU A 84 -9.40 -41.99 11.22
N ALA A 85 -8.57 -42.89 10.65
CA ALA A 85 -7.55 -43.65 11.37
C ALA A 85 -6.12 -43.23 10.98
N PRO A 86 -5.13 -43.47 11.86
CA PRO A 86 -3.72 -43.42 11.48
C PRO A 86 -3.43 -44.36 10.31
N ILE A 87 -2.71 -43.86 9.32
CA ILE A 87 -2.29 -44.62 8.14
C ILE A 87 -0.79 -44.54 7.92
N TRP A 88 -0.26 -45.44 7.10
CA TRP A 88 1.06 -45.28 6.51
C TRP A 88 0.92 -45.21 4.98
N PRO A 89 1.14 -44.04 4.36
CA PRO A 89 0.89 -43.85 2.92
C PRO A 89 1.97 -44.47 2.03
N GLY A 90 3.08 -44.97 2.60
CA GLY A 90 4.16 -45.65 1.88
C GLY A 90 5.45 -44.84 1.75
N TYR A 91 6.33 -45.30 0.86
CA TYR A 91 7.60 -44.64 0.49
C TYR A 91 8.53 -44.28 1.65
N ALA A 92 8.76 -42.98 1.86
CA ALA A 92 9.65 -42.39 2.86
C ALA A 92 8.89 -41.83 4.08
N SER A 93 7.55 -41.90 4.07
CA SER A 93 6.67 -41.33 5.09
C SER A 93 6.66 -42.12 6.39
N GLY A 94 6.34 -41.44 7.49
CA GLY A 94 6.00 -42.04 8.76
C GLY A 94 4.49 -42.33 8.88
N VAL A 95 4.04 -42.59 10.11
CA VAL A 95 2.61 -42.71 10.40
C VAL A 95 1.96 -41.35 10.25
N THR A 96 0.92 -41.26 9.43
CA THR A 96 0.19 -40.03 9.14
C THR A 96 -1.17 -40.06 9.82
N ILE A 97 -1.52 -38.95 10.47
CA ILE A 97 -2.81 -38.74 11.14
C ILE A 97 -3.48 -37.45 10.64
N GLY A 98 -4.80 -37.33 10.83
CA GLY A 98 -5.56 -36.14 10.44
C GLY A 98 -5.35 -35.73 8.97
N CYS A 99 -5.23 -34.42 8.74
CA CYS A 99 -5.04 -33.83 7.42
C CYS A 99 -3.56 -33.83 6.99
N GLY A 100 -3.03 -35.02 6.67
CA GLY A 100 -1.67 -35.17 6.16
C GLY A 100 -0.59 -34.75 7.17
N TYR A 101 -0.81 -35.01 8.46
CA TYR A 101 0.16 -34.76 9.53
C TYR A 101 1.02 -36.01 9.72
N ASP A 102 2.20 -36.05 9.08
CA ASP A 102 3.13 -37.18 9.17
C ASP A 102 4.00 -37.07 10.43
N LEU A 103 3.69 -37.90 11.43
CA LEU A 103 4.38 -37.94 12.73
C LEU A 103 5.90 -38.09 12.59
N GLY A 104 6.37 -38.71 11.50
CA GLY A 104 7.78 -38.89 11.22
C GLY A 104 8.56 -37.59 11.07
N TYR A 105 7.91 -36.49 10.72
CA TYR A 105 8.55 -35.18 10.49
C TYR A 105 8.43 -34.22 11.67
N HIS A 106 7.77 -34.63 12.75
CA HIS A 106 7.58 -33.79 13.93
C HIS A 106 8.41 -34.29 15.11
N THR A 107 8.78 -33.37 16.01
CA THR A 107 9.32 -33.70 17.32
C THR A 107 8.21 -34.02 18.31
N ALA A 108 8.54 -34.70 19.42
CA ALA A 108 7.57 -34.99 20.48
C ALA A 108 6.90 -33.72 21.05
N SER A 109 7.66 -32.61 21.15
CA SER A 109 7.12 -31.33 21.61
C SER A 109 6.13 -30.72 20.62
N GLN A 110 6.43 -30.73 19.32
CA GLN A 110 5.50 -30.25 18.29
C GLN A 110 4.23 -31.10 18.25
N PHE A 111 4.39 -32.43 18.26
CA PHE A 111 3.26 -33.35 18.30
C PHE A 111 2.37 -33.09 19.54
N ALA A 112 2.97 -32.91 20.71
CA ALA A 112 2.21 -32.60 21.93
C ALA A 112 1.48 -31.25 21.83
N ALA A 113 2.13 -30.19 21.32
CA ALA A 113 1.51 -28.88 21.14
C ALA A 113 0.31 -28.94 20.17
N ASP A 114 0.46 -29.67 19.05
CA ASP A 114 -0.55 -29.73 18.00
C ASP A 114 -1.72 -30.66 18.35
N TRP A 115 -1.54 -31.67 19.21
CA TRP A 115 -2.53 -32.73 19.41
C TRP A 115 -3.02 -32.95 20.83
N SER A 116 -2.34 -32.45 21.88
CA SER A 116 -2.71 -32.80 23.28
C SER A 116 -4.05 -32.21 23.74
N SER A 117 -4.49 -31.09 23.16
CA SER A 117 -5.83 -30.54 23.42
C SER A 117 -6.93 -31.24 22.60
N ARG A 118 -6.56 -32.03 21.59
CA ARG A 118 -7.45 -32.62 20.58
C ARG A 118 -7.64 -34.12 20.76
N LEU A 119 -6.63 -34.81 21.30
CA LEU A 119 -6.65 -36.24 21.53
C LEU A 119 -6.51 -36.55 23.02
N LYS A 120 -7.11 -37.66 23.44
CA LYS A 120 -6.96 -38.18 24.80
C LYS A 120 -5.49 -38.54 25.06
N ALA A 121 -5.02 -38.35 26.29
CA ALA A 121 -3.65 -38.68 26.70
C ALA A 121 -3.24 -40.13 26.37
N ALA A 122 -4.17 -41.08 26.44
CA ALA A 122 -3.93 -42.47 26.04
C ALA A 122 -3.62 -42.62 24.54
N ALA A 123 -4.30 -41.85 23.68
CA ALA A 123 -4.02 -41.84 22.24
C ALA A 123 -2.67 -41.18 21.93
N ILE A 124 -2.36 -40.04 22.59
CA ILE A 124 -1.05 -39.38 22.49
C ILE A 124 0.07 -40.36 22.85
N SER A 125 -0.03 -41.02 24.01
CA SER A 125 0.97 -41.99 24.48
C SER A 125 1.19 -43.14 23.47
N ARG A 126 0.10 -43.65 22.88
CA ARG A 126 0.16 -44.73 21.89
C ARG A 126 0.74 -44.30 20.54
N LEU A 127 0.58 -43.03 20.15
CA LEU A 127 1.10 -42.48 18.89
C LEU A 127 2.55 -42.00 18.99
N SER A 128 3.01 -41.61 20.19
CA SER A 128 4.38 -41.12 20.45
C SER A 128 5.51 -41.98 19.86
N PRO A 129 5.45 -43.33 19.83
CA PRO A 129 6.50 -44.14 19.20
C PRO A 129 6.72 -43.88 17.71
N ALA A 130 5.72 -43.34 17.00
CA ALA A 130 5.82 -43.01 15.58
C ALA A 130 6.37 -41.59 15.32
N VAL A 131 6.53 -40.77 16.37
CA VAL A 131 7.03 -39.40 16.24
C VAL A 131 8.53 -39.42 15.90
N GLY A 132 8.93 -38.70 14.85
CA GLY A 132 10.29 -38.73 14.32
C GLY A 132 10.64 -40.00 13.52
N PHE A 133 9.72 -40.96 13.40
CA PHE A 133 9.93 -42.20 12.68
C PHE A 133 9.59 -42.07 11.18
N LYS A 134 10.56 -42.31 10.30
CA LYS A 134 10.40 -42.26 8.83
C LYS A 134 10.88 -43.55 8.18
N THR A 135 10.22 -44.03 7.13
CA THR A 135 10.63 -45.22 6.37
C THR A 135 11.73 -44.93 5.32
N VAL A 136 12.80 -44.25 5.75
CA VAL A 136 13.98 -43.89 4.94
C VAL A 136 15.18 -44.78 5.26
N GLN A 137 16.18 -44.78 4.37
CA GLN A 137 17.47 -45.44 4.62
C GLN A 137 18.25 -44.80 5.78
N PRO A 138 19.20 -45.51 6.42
CA PRO A 138 19.43 -46.97 6.32
C PRO A 138 18.32 -47.79 6.99
N ASN A 139 18.28 -49.10 6.73
CA ASN A 139 17.37 -50.09 7.34
C ASN A 139 15.89 -49.91 7.01
N ARG A 140 15.58 -49.47 5.77
CA ARG A 140 14.21 -49.23 5.33
C ARG A 140 13.28 -50.44 5.52
N ASP A 141 13.73 -51.66 5.20
CA ASP A 141 12.87 -52.85 5.28
C ASP A 141 12.40 -53.16 6.69
N ALA A 142 13.29 -53.04 7.69
CA ALA A 142 12.95 -53.20 9.10
C ALA A 142 11.98 -52.10 9.57
N LYS A 143 12.16 -50.86 9.09
CA LYS A 143 11.26 -49.75 9.41
C LYS A 143 9.87 -49.93 8.79
N VAL A 144 9.81 -50.44 7.56
CA VAL A 144 8.56 -50.80 6.88
C VAL A 144 7.85 -51.94 7.62
N ALA A 145 8.59 -52.96 8.08
CA ALA A 145 8.02 -54.05 8.87
C ALA A 145 7.44 -53.52 10.20
N TRP A 146 8.17 -52.63 10.88
CA TRP A 146 7.70 -52.00 12.12
C TRP A 146 6.41 -51.20 11.91
N VAL A 147 6.35 -50.31 10.92
CA VAL A 147 5.15 -49.47 10.71
C VAL A 147 3.94 -50.31 10.31
N LYS A 148 4.13 -51.36 9.50
CA LYS A 148 3.06 -52.31 9.15
C LYS A 148 2.51 -53.06 10.37
N GLY A 149 3.36 -53.39 11.34
CA GLY A 149 2.94 -54.00 12.61
C GLY A 149 2.33 -52.99 13.59
N PHE A 150 2.72 -51.71 13.50
CA PHE A 150 2.26 -50.64 14.38
C PHE A 150 0.87 -50.12 14.00
N ILE A 151 0.56 -49.94 12.70
CA ILE A 151 -0.73 -49.39 12.25
C ILE A 151 -1.95 -50.15 12.81
N PRO A 152 -2.02 -51.50 12.79
CA PRO A 152 -3.15 -52.22 13.40
C PRO A 152 -3.31 -51.95 14.90
N GLN A 153 -2.22 -51.63 15.61
CA GLN A 153 -2.24 -51.35 17.04
C GLN A 153 -2.75 -49.95 17.38
N VAL A 154 -2.94 -49.07 16.40
CA VAL A 154 -3.45 -47.70 16.59
C VAL A 154 -4.68 -47.39 15.73
N ALA A 155 -5.19 -48.37 14.98
CA ALA A 155 -6.29 -48.19 14.03
C ALA A 155 -7.65 -47.86 14.69
N ASP A 156 -7.79 -48.15 15.99
CA ASP A 156 -8.93 -47.79 16.84
C ASP A 156 -8.90 -46.32 17.29
N ILE A 157 -7.77 -45.63 17.16
CA ILE A 157 -7.67 -44.19 17.43
C ILE A 157 -8.37 -43.46 16.29
N LYS A 158 -9.61 -43.00 16.53
CA LYS A 158 -10.39 -42.24 15.56
C LYS A 158 -10.23 -40.75 15.77
N ILE A 159 -9.85 -40.05 14.71
CA ILE A 159 -9.71 -38.59 14.67
C ILE A 159 -10.78 -38.07 13.74
N ASN A 160 -11.92 -37.68 14.31
CA ASN A 160 -13.05 -37.16 13.55
C ASN A 160 -12.61 -36.02 12.61
N TRP A 161 -13.25 -35.92 11.45
CA TRP A 161 -12.95 -34.87 10.46
C TRP A 161 -12.84 -33.48 11.08
N ASP A 162 -13.77 -33.09 11.95
CA ASP A 162 -13.80 -31.74 12.54
C ASP A 162 -12.55 -31.45 13.39
N VAL A 163 -12.03 -32.48 14.08
CA VAL A 163 -10.78 -32.38 14.87
C VAL A 163 -9.56 -32.31 13.95
N ALA A 164 -9.56 -33.09 12.87
CA ALA A 164 -8.47 -33.12 11.90
C ALA A 164 -8.36 -31.80 11.14
N ILE A 165 -9.48 -31.24 10.67
CA ILE A 165 -9.52 -29.98 9.94
C ILE A 165 -9.26 -28.79 10.87
N GLU A 166 -9.70 -28.84 12.13
CA GLU A 166 -9.32 -27.84 13.14
C GLU A 166 -7.80 -27.80 13.32
N GLN A 167 -7.14 -28.95 13.47
CA GLN A 167 -5.67 -28.99 13.59
C GLN A 167 -4.98 -28.42 12.36
N PHE A 168 -5.47 -28.76 11.16
CA PHE A 168 -4.99 -28.24 9.88
C PHE A 168 -5.10 -26.71 9.84
N ASP A 169 -6.28 -26.20 10.17
CA ASP A 169 -6.61 -24.78 10.11
C ASP A 169 -5.89 -23.95 11.18
N THR A 170 -5.78 -24.41 12.42
CA THR A 170 -5.20 -23.58 13.50
C THR A 170 -3.68 -23.70 13.59
N SER A 171 -3.07 -24.73 12.98
CA SER A 171 -1.66 -25.05 13.19
C SER A 171 -0.89 -25.13 11.88
N LYS A 172 -1.33 -25.96 10.93
CA LYS A 172 -0.60 -26.24 9.68
C LYS A 172 -0.70 -25.10 8.67
N MET A 173 -1.91 -24.59 8.44
CA MET A 173 -2.17 -23.48 7.51
C MET A 173 -1.37 -22.20 7.88
N PRO A 174 -1.39 -21.72 9.14
CA PRO A 174 -0.58 -20.57 9.55
C PRO A 174 0.93 -20.78 9.36
N LYS A 175 1.45 -21.99 9.59
CA LYS A 175 2.88 -22.29 9.37
C LYS A 175 3.23 -22.15 7.90
N LEU A 176 2.45 -22.77 7.01
CA LEU A 176 2.76 -22.77 5.57
C LEU A 176 2.58 -21.40 4.93
N LEU A 177 1.64 -20.60 5.43
CA LEU A 177 1.53 -19.21 5.03
C LEU A 177 2.72 -18.37 5.50
N ARG A 178 3.26 -18.59 6.71
CA ARG A 178 4.55 -17.99 7.13
C ARG A 178 5.69 -18.41 6.23
N ASP A 179 5.78 -19.69 5.88
CA ASP A 179 6.83 -20.20 5.01
C ASP A 179 6.73 -19.60 3.59
N LEU A 180 5.51 -19.44 3.06
CA LEU A 180 5.27 -18.77 1.77
C LEU A 180 5.66 -17.29 1.83
N TYR A 181 5.17 -16.55 2.83
CA TYR A 181 5.43 -15.11 3.00
C TYR A 181 6.88 -14.80 3.38
N GLY A 182 7.61 -15.76 3.96
CA GLY A 182 9.04 -15.64 4.20
C GLY A 182 9.90 -15.95 2.96
N ALA A 183 9.34 -16.59 1.93
CA ALA A 183 10.12 -17.08 0.78
C ALA A 183 9.84 -16.33 -0.53
N LEU A 184 8.74 -15.58 -0.63
CA LEU A 184 8.38 -14.79 -1.81
C LEU A 184 7.98 -13.37 -1.44
N ASP A 185 8.50 -12.40 -2.19
CA ASP A 185 8.16 -10.97 -2.10
C ASP A 185 6.82 -10.67 -2.80
N SER A 186 6.18 -9.53 -2.52
CA SER A 186 5.03 -8.99 -3.26
C SER A 186 3.75 -9.86 -3.28
N LEU A 187 3.59 -10.80 -2.33
CA LEU A 187 2.41 -11.67 -2.27
C LEU A 187 1.12 -10.90 -1.95
N ASP A 188 1.22 -9.81 -1.21
CA ASP A 188 0.16 -8.87 -0.85
C ASP A 188 -0.53 -8.23 -2.06
N ARG A 189 0.21 -8.08 -3.18
CA ARG A 189 -0.31 -7.54 -4.44
C ARG A 189 -1.14 -8.55 -5.24
N LEU A 190 -1.11 -9.83 -4.87
CA LEU A 190 -1.78 -10.90 -5.61
C LEU A 190 -3.20 -11.15 -5.10
N HIS A 191 -4.12 -11.41 -6.05
CA HIS A 191 -5.46 -11.89 -5.74
C HIS A 191 -5.38 -13.13 -4.81
N PRO A 192 -6.32 -13.31 -3.85
CA PRO A 192 -6.34 -14.48 -2.97
C PRO A 192 -6.34 -15.84 -3.69
N HIS A 193 -6.81 -15.91 -4.95
CA HIS A 193 -6.66 -17.12 -5.79
C HIS A 193 -5.18 -17.39 -6.14
N CYS A 194 -4.45 -16.36 -6.60
CA CYS A 194 -3.03 -16.45 -6.95
C CYS A 194 -2.17 -16.83 -5.73
N ARG A 195 -2.41 -16.21 -4.57
CA ARG A 195 -1.76 -16.60 -3.30
C ARG A 195 -2.04 -18.05 -2.95
N GLY A 196 -3.29 -18.48 -3.11
CA GLY A 196 -3.72 -19.86 -2.91
C GLY A 196 -3.00 -20.88 -3.79
N ALA A 197 -2.80 -20.57 -5.07
CA ALA A 197 -2.05 -21.43 -6.00
C ALA A 197 -0.58 -21.60 -5.56
N LEU A 198 0.09 -20.51 -5.17
CA LEU A 198 1.45 -20.56 -4.65
C LEU A 198 1.53 -21.28 -3.30
N LEU A 199 0.52 -21.13 -2.43
CA LEU A 199 0.44 -21.86 -1.18
C LEU A 199 0.29 -23.37 -1.43
N SER A 200 -0.54 -23.78 -2.39
CA SER A 200 -0.66 -25.19 -2.79
C SER A 200 0.67 -25.74 -3.33
N LEU A 201 1.45 -24.93 -4.05
CA LEU A 201 2.78 -25.32 -4.49
C LEU A 201 3.72 -25.54 -3.28
N VAL A 202 3.71 -24.64 -2.30
CA VAL A 202 4.50 -24.77 -1.05
C VAL A 202 4.08 -26.01 -0.26
N PHE A 203 2.80 -26.34 -0.21
CA PHE A 203 2.32 -27.59 0.41
C PHE A 203 2.98 -28.84 -0.18
N ASN A 204 3.16 -28.87 -1.51
CA ASN A 204 3.70 -30.03 -2.21
C ASN A 204 5.24 -30.06 -2.32
N ARG A 205 5.88 -28.90 -2.44
CA ARG A 205 7.33 -28.77 -2.73
C ARG A 205 8.15 -28.05 -1.65
N GLY A 206 7.50 -27.61 -0.57
CA GLY A 206 8.09 -26.72 0.43
C GLY A 206 8.38 -25.32 -0.12
N ALA A 207 8.90 -24.43 0.73
CA ALA A 207 9.30 -23.07 0.37
C ALA A 207 10.65 -23.01 -0.38
N SER A 208 10.87 -23.93 -1.33
CA SER A 208 12.15 -24.20 -1.99
C SER A 208 12.50 -23.20 -3.11
N PHE A 209 12.06 -21.95 -3.01
CA PHE A 209 12.20 -20.91 -4.03
C PHE A 209 13.64 -20.45 -4.27
N ALA A 210 14.57 -20.77 -3.36
CA ALA A 210 16.00 -20.51 -3.50
C ALA A 210 16.84 -21.79 -3.69
N ALA A 211 16.22 -22.98 -3.70
CA ALA A 211 16.96 -24.23 -3.77
C ALA A 211 17.68 -24.38 -5.11
N ALA A 212 18.93 -24.86 -5.09
CA ALA A 212 19.74 -25.08 -6.28
C ALA A 212 19.33 -26.37 -7.02
N GLY A 213 19.69 -26.45 -8.31
CA GLY A 213 19.47 -27.64 -9.15
C GLY A 213 18.33 -27.48 -10.15
N GLU A 214 18.35 -28.32 -11.18
CA GLU A 214 17.42 -28.27 -12.34
C GLU A 214 15.97 -28.49 -11.94
N ARG A 215 15.74 -29.30 -10.89
CA ARG A 215 14.40 -29.62 -10.36
C ARG A 215 13.65 -28.44 -9.74
N TYR A 216 14.35 -27.37 -9.35
CA TYR A 216 13.78 -26.17 -8.74
C TYR A 216 13.85 -24.94 -9.67
N ALA A 217 14.14 -25.13 -10.96
CA ALA A 217 14.35 -24.04 -11.91
C ALA A 217 13.12 -23.11 -12.02
N GLU A 218 11.93 -23.68 -12.16
CA GLU A 218 10.68 -22.95 -12.29
C GLU A 218 10.32 -22.23 -10.98
N MET A 219 10.62 -22.81 -9.81
CA MET A 219 10.39 -22.14 -8.52
C MET A 219 11.29 -20.92 -8.37
N ARG A 220 12.57 -21.02 -8.74
CA ARG A 220 13.48 -19.86 -8.74
C ARG A 220 13.01 -18.78 -9.72
N GLU A 221 12.49 -19.18 -10.88
CA GLU A 221 11.94 -18.23 -11.84
C GLU A 221 10.68 -17.54 -11.33
N ILE A 222 9.76 -18.27 -10.67
CA ILE A 222 8.61 -17.66 -9.98
C ILE A 222 9.10 -16.62 -8.96
N ALA A 223 10.11 -16.93 -8.15
CA ALA A 223 10.66 -15.98 -7.18
C ALA A 223 11.29 -14.74 -7.85
N ARG A 224 11.95 -14.92 -9.00
CA ARG A 224 12.49 -13.82 -9.80
C ARG A 224 11.37 -12.94 -10.36
N LEU A 225 10.34 -13.55 -10.94
CA LEU A 225 9.17 -12.85 -11.50
C LEU A 225 8.42 -12.07 -10.41
N MET A 226 8.25 -12.65 -9.22
CA MET A 226 7.63 -11.97 -8.07
C MET A 226 8.45 -10.79 -7.54
N ARG A 227 9.80 -10.87 -7.57
CA ARG A 227 10.67 -9.80 -7.07
C ARG A 227 10.87 -8.65 -8.06
N THR A 228 11.00 -8.97 -9.35
CA THR A 228 11.44 -8.01 -10.38
C THR A 228 10.31 -7.57 -11.31
N GLY A 229 9.13 -8.18 -11.20
CA GLY A 229 8.07 -8.09 -12.18
C GLY A 229 6.90 -7.18 -11.80
N GLY A 230 6.34 -6.50 -12.80
CA GLY A 230 5.01 -5.92 -12.75
C GLY A 230 3.94 -6.93 -13.20
N ASP A 231 2.76 -6.44 -13.57
CA ASP A 231 1.63 -7.30 -13.98
C ASP A 231 1.97 -8.19 -15.18
N THR A 232 2.84 -7.73 -16.08
CA THR A 232 3.29 -8.49 -17.27
C THR A 232 4.10 -9.72 -16.90
N GLU A 233 5.00 -9.60 -15.94
CA GLU A 233 5.84 -10.71 -15.46
C GLU A 233 5.06 -11.67 -14.57
N ILE A 234 4.16 -11.15 -13.71
CA ILE A 234 3.29 -11.98 -12.86
C ILE A 234 2.40 -12.88 -13.74
N ARG A 235 1.96 -12.41 -14.91
CA ARG A 235 1.20 -13.21 -15.91
C ARG A 235 1.98 -14.40 -16.48
N GLN A 236 3.29 -14.49 -16.26
CA GLN A 236 4.11 -15.62 -16.70
C GLN A 236 4.18 -16.76 -15.67
N ILE A 237 3.74 -16.53 -14.43
CA ILE A 237 3.77 -17.54 -13.34
C ILE A 237 2.97 -18.81 -13.68
N PRO A 238 1.76 -18.74 -14.29
CA PRO A 238 1.04 -19.95 -14.72
C PRO A 238 1.85 -20.85 -15.66
N ALA A 239 2.65 -20.26 -16.56
CA ALA A 239 3.51 -21.01 -17.46
C ALA A 239 4.64 -21.74 -16.70
N GLN A 240 5.18 -21.12 -15.64
CA GLN A 240 6.16 -21.77 -14.77
C GLN A 240 5.55 -22.93 -13.98
N LEU A 241 4.33 -22.76 -13.45
CA LEU A 241 3.58 -23.82 -12.77
C LEU A 241 3.35 -25.02 -13.71
N ARG A 242 2.90 -24.78 -14.95
CA ARG A 242 2.71 -25.84 -15.96
C ARG A 242 4.02 -26.49 -16.37
N SER A 243 5.11 -25.73 -16.49
CA SER A 243 6.43 -26.28 -16.88
C SER A 243 6.95 -27.32 -15.88
N MET A 244 6.56 -27.23 -14.61
CA MET A 244 6.92 -28.24 -13.59
C MET A 244 6.32 -29.63 -13.83
N LYS A 245 5.32 -29.79 -14.71
CA LYS A 245 4.76 -31.11 -15.06
C LYS A 245 5.83 -32.09 -15.55
N ARG A 246 6.89 -31.57 -16.19
CA ARG A 246 8.03 -32.37 -16.68
C ARG A 246 8.72 -33.20 -15.57
N ILE A 247 8.61 -32.78 -14.31
CA ILE A 247 9.30 -33.41 -13.17
C ILE A 247 8.75 -34.81 -12.87
N TRP A 248 7.44 -35.02 -13.07
CA TRP A 248 6.76 -36.29 -12.79
C TRP A 248 6.08 -36.90 -14.03
N GLY A 249 6.08 -36.17 -15.15
CA GLY A 249 5.46 -36.55 -16.42
C GLY A 249 4.03 -36.02 -16.58
N GLU A 250 3.63 -35.72 -17.81
CA GLU A 250 2.34 -35.07 -18.17
C GLU A 250 1.09 -35.78 -17.64
N ASN A 251 1.16 -37.10 -17.42
CA ASN A 251 0.03 -37.92 -17.00
C ASN A 251 -0.01 -38.18 -15.47
N SER A 252 0.89 -37.58 -14.69
CA SER A 252 0.92 -37.80 -13.24
C SER A 252 -0.18 -37.01 -12.53
N SER A 253 -0.55 -37.44 -11.32
CA SER A 253 -1.47 -36.69 -10.48
C SER A 253 -0.92 -35.31 -10.09
N LEU A 254 0.40 -35.20 -9.90
CA LEU A 254 1.06 -33.92 -9.66
C LEU A 254 1.04 -33.01 -10.89
N ALA A 255 1.04 -33.56 -12.12
CA ALA A 255 0.85 -32.75 -13.31
C ALA A 255 -0.56 -32.15 -13.38
N LYS A 256 -1.59 -32.92 -12.99
CA LYS A 256 -2.96 -32.41 -12.83
C LYS A 256 -3.04 -31.32 -11.75
N ARG A 257 -2.35 -31.50 -10.63
CA ARG A 257 -2.27 -30.48 -9.55
C ARG A 257 -1.62 -29.19 -10.05
N ARG A 258 -0.51 -29.28 -10.80
CA ARG A 258 0.16 -28.12 -11.41
C ARG A 258 -0.74 -27.38 -12.42
N GLU A 259 -1.55 -28.11 -13.20
CA GLU A 259 -2.53 -27.47 -14.08
C GLU A 259 -3.59 -26.72 -13.27
N GLY A 260 -4.18 -27.35 -12.26
CA GLY A 260 -5.18 -26.71 -11.41
C GLY A 260 -4.62 -25.47 -10.67
N GLU A 261 -3.36 -25.50 -10.24
CA GLU A 261 -2.71 -24.32 -9.65
C GLU A 261 -2.52 -23.20 -10.68
N ALA A 262 -2.13 -23.53 -11.91
CA ALA A 262 -2.02 -22.55 -12.99
C ALA A 262 -3.37 -21.93 -13.33
N GLU A 263 -4.43 -22.74 -13.48
CA GLU A 263 -5.80 -22.27 -13.72
C GLU A 263 -6.34 -21.42 -12.57
N LEU A 264 -6.05 -21.78 -11.32
CA LEU A 264 -6.43 -21.00 -10.14
C LEU A 264 -5.70 -19.66 -10.13
N PHE A 265 -4.41 -19.63 -10.48
CA PHE A 265 -3.65 -18.39 -10.60
C PHE A 265 -4.20 -17.51 -11.74
N GLU A 266 -4.50 -18.08 -12.91
CA GLU A 266 -5.13 -17.38 -14.04
C GLU A 266 -6.50 -16.80 -13.68
N ALA A 267 -7.31 -17.53 -12.92
CA ALA A 267 -8.57 -17.02 -12.40
C ALA A 267 -8.35 -15.81 -11.50
N GLY A 268 -7.33 -15.84 -10.63
CA GLY A 268 -6.95 -14.67 -9.84
C GLY A 268 -6.51 -13.47 -10.68
N LEU A 269 -5.76 -13.71 -11.77
CA LEU A 269 -5.39 -12.65 -12.72
C LEU A 269 -6.60 -12.06 -13.45
N ALA A 270 -7.58 -12.89 -13.80
CA ALA A 270 -8.82 -12.47 -14.45
C ALA A 270 -9.71 -11.67 -13.49
N GLU A 271 -9.82 -12.09 -12.23
CA GLU A 271 -10.55 -11.36 -11.18
C GLU A 271 -9.86 -10.06 -10.83
N SER A 272 -8.53 -10.01 -10.70
CA SER A 272 -7.79 -8.75 -10.55
C SER A 272 -8.02 -7.79 -11.72
N GLY A 273 -8.08 -8.30 -12.95
CA GLY A 273 -8.43 -7.51 -14.12
C GLY A 273 -9.89 -7.04 -14.11
N THR A 274 -10.82 -7.87 -13.66
CA THR A 274 -12.25 -7.57 -13.62
C THR A 274 -12.60 -6.63 -12.47
N VAL A 275 -11.97 -6.77 -11.30
CA VAL A 275 -12.06 -5.83 -10.17
C VAL A 275 -11.40 -4.50 -10.54
N GLY A 276 -10.30 -4.51 -11.29
CA GLY A 276 -9.73 -3.28 -11.85
C GLY A 276 -10.71 -2.59 -12.80
N ILE A 277 -11.35 -3.34 -13.71
CA ILE A 277 -12.37 -2.83 -14.63
C ILE A 277 -13.66 -2.42 -13.89
N MET A 278 -14.08 -3.14 -12.84
CA MET A 278 -15.27 -2.85 -12.04
C MET A 278 -15.05 -1.72 -11.04
N ALA A 279 -13.83 -1.53 -10.53
CA ALA A 279 -13.46 -0.34 -9.77
C ALA A 279 -13.38 0.88 -10.70
N MET A 280 -12.91 0.69 -11.93
CA MET A 280 -12.94 1.70 -12.99
C MET A 280 -14.36 1.98 -13.50
N LEU A 281 -15.27 1.00 -13.50
CA LEU A 281 -16.69 1.17 -13.84
C LEU A 281 -17.50 1.70 -12.66
N ALA A 282 -17.20 1.32 -11.41
CA ALA A 282 -17.84 1.84 -10.21
C ALA A 282 -17.44 3.30 -9.98
N SER A 283 -16.19 3.68 -10.29
CA SER A 283 -15.78 5.07 -10.36
C SER A 283 -16.44 5.83 -11.52
N GLN A 284 -16.98 5.13 -12.52
CA GLN A 284 -17.83 5.69 -13.58
C GLN A 284 -19.34 5.66 -13.26
N MET A 285 -19.82 4.79 -12.36
CA MET A 285 -21.24 4.58 -12.06
C MET A 285 -21.78 5.46 -10.92
N GLU A 286 -20.91 6.10 -10.13
CA GLU A 286 -21.30 7.23 -9.25
C GLU A 286 -21.19 8.59 -9.95
N ALA A 287 -20.72 8.64 -11.19
CA ALA A 287 -20.83 9.84 -12.00
C ALA A 287 -22.25 9.90 -12.62
N PRO A 288 -23.05 10.97 -12.38
CA PRO A 288 -24.22 11.18 -13.21
C PRO A 288 -23.72 11.27 -14.65
N GLU A 289 -24.25 10.40 -15.52
CA GLU A 289 -24.02 10.31 -16.96
C GLU A 289 -23.01 11.35 -17.47
N ALA A 290 -21.71 10.99 -17.39
CA ALA A 290 -20.63 11.94 -17.64
C ALA A 290 -20.84 12.54 -19.02
N ALA A 291 -21.09 13.86 -19.04
CA ALA A 291 -21.03 14.63 -20.27
C ALA A 291 -19.70 14.27 -20.96
N PRO A 292 -19.69 14.06 -22.29
CA PRO A 292 -18.43 13.80 -22.99
C PRO A 292 -17.43 14.89 -22.60
N LEU A 293 -16.17 14.52 -22.30
CA LEU A 293 -15.10 15.43 -21.85
C LEU A 293 -15.06 16.74 -22.66
N SER A 294 -15.46 16.65 -23.93
CA SER A 294 -15.89 17.78 -24.78
C SER A 294 -17.10 18.53 -24.19
N ARG A 295 -16.86 19.35 -23.15
CA ARG A 295 -17.70 20.44 -22.60
C ARG A 295 -17.33 20.82 -21.15
N LEU A 296 -16.35 20.19 -20.52
CA LEU A 296 -15.94 20.52 -19.15
C LEU A 296 -14.92 21.67 -19.14
N ARG A 297 -15.15 22.68 -18.29
CA ARG A 297 -14.26 23.80 -17.97
C ARG A 297 -13.91 23.76 -16.49
N GLU A 298 -12.84 24.45 -16.08
CA GLU A 298 -12.49 24.52 -14.67
C GLU A 298 -13.59 25.13 -13.80
N LEU A 299 -13.62 24.69 -12.54
CA LEU A 299 -14.45 25.32 -11.52
C LEU A 299 -13.89 26.72 -11.23
N PRO A 300 -14.72 27.77 -11.18
CA PRO A 300 -14.29 29.07 -10.68
C PRO A 300 -13.73 28.91 -9.27
N GLU A 301 -12.59 29.53 -8.96
CA GLU A 301 -11.99 29.49 -7.60
C GLU A 301 -12.97 29.95 -6.49
N SER A 302 -14.03 30.69 -6.84
CA SER A 302 -15.05 31.19 -5.92
C SER A 302 -16.15 30.18 -5.55
N GLU A 303 -16.22 29.01 -6.20
CA GLU A 303 -17.19 27.98 -5.82
C GLU A 303 -16.73 27.26 -4.55
N THR A 304 -17.34 27.63 -3.43
CA THR A 304 -17.09 26.99 -2.14
C THR A 304 -18.08 25.86 -1.90
N ALA A 305 -17.59 24.67 -1.58
CA ALA A 305 -18.41 23.58 -1.09
C ALA A 305 -18.51 23.64 0.45
N PRO A 306 -19.57 23.07 1.06
CA PRO A 306 -19.46 22.62 2.45
C PRO A 306 -18.26 21.66 2.52
N ALA A 307 -17.45 21.79 3.57
CA ALA A 307 -16.40 20.79 3.80
C ALA A 307 -17.08 19.42 3.81
N SER A 308 -16.50 18.43 3.12
CA SER A 308 -16.93 17.05 3.36
C SER A 308 -16.76 16.82 4.86
N ASP A 309 -17.78 16.25 5.52
CA ASP A 309 -17.75 15.89 6.93
C ASP A 309 -16.74 14.74 7.15
N GLU A 310 -15.47 14.98 6.81
CA GLU A 310 -14.35 14.14 7.18
C GLU A 310 -14.26 14.22 8.70
N ILE A 311 -14.84 13.17 9.28
CA ILE A 311 -15.09 12.92 10.69
C ILE A 311 -14.00 13.53 11.55
N ALA A 312 -14.43 14.26 12.59
CA ALA A 312 -13.61 14.92 13.59
C ALA A 312 -12.26 14.22 13.77
N GLU A 313 -11.17 14.93 13.44
CA GLU A 313 -9.82 14.53 13.87
C GLU A 313 -9.89 14.18 15.36
N PRO A 314 -9.69 12.91 15.75
CA PRO A 314 -9.98 12.55 17.10
C PRO A 314 -8.95 13.14 18.05
N ASP A 315 -9.41 13.38 19.26
CA ASP A 315 -8.55 13.43 20.43
C ASP A 315 -7.95 12.04 20.70
N GLU A 316 -7.28 11.87 21.85
CA GLU A 316 -6.70 10.57 22.21
C GLU A 316 -7.73 9.42 22.15
N GLU A 317 -9.03 9.69 22.33
CA GLU A 317 -10.08 8.67 22.34
C GLU A 317 -10.35 8.08 20.95
N GLY A 318 -10.49 8.90 19.90
CA GLY A 318 -10.67 8.30 18.57
C GLY A 318 -9.38 7.85 17.89
N LEU A 319 -8.21 8.18 18.43
CA LEU A 319 -6.98 7.45 18.07
C LEU A 319 -7.02 6.02 18.61
N LEU A 320 -7.56 5.80 19.81
CA LEU A 320 -7.82 4.45 20.34
C LEU A 320 -8.86 3.70 19.49
N GLU A 321 -9.88 4.38 18.98
CA GLU A 321 -10.82 3.78 18.02
C GLU A 321 -10.13 3.34 16.72
N ILE A 322 -9.15 4.12 16.24
CA ILE A 322 -8.34 3.75 15.07
C ILE A 322 -7.43 2.58 15.40
N GLU A 323 -6.76 2.59 16.55
CA GLU A 323 -5.94 1.47 17.01
C GLU A 323 -6.78 0.19 17.17
N ALA A 324 -8.08 0.31 17.51
CA ALA A 324 -8.99 -0.83 17.57
C ALA A 324 -9.29 -1.45 16.19
N LEU A 325 -9.00 -0.76 15.08
CA LEU A 325 -9.04 -1.33 13.74
C LEU A 325 -7.79 -2.18 13.42
N ALA A 326 -6.75 -2.12 14.26
CA ALA A 326 -5.52 -2.89 14.06
C ALA A 326 -5.77 -4.39 14.07
N VAL A 327 -5.08 -5.07 13.16
CA VAL A 327 -5.01 -6.53 13.10
C VAL A 327 -3.55 -6.95 13.29
N PRO A 328 -3.26 -8.19 13.73
CA PRO A 328 -1.90 -8.69 13.83
C PRO A 328 -1.11 -8.40 12.56
N GLY A 329 0.04 -7.73 12.70
CA GLY A 329 0.92 -7.36 11.60
C GLY A 329 0.56 -6.07 10.84
N VAL A 330 -0.65 -5.55 10.98
CA VAL A 330 -1.09 -4.31 10.31
C VAL A 330 -1.71 -3.37 11.33
N SER A 331 -0.96 -2.33 11.69
CA SER A 331 -1.37 -1.30 12.63
C SER A 331 -0.97 0.07 12.11
N PRO A 332 -1.30 1.16 12.82
CA PRO A 332 -0.74 2.48 12.52
C PRO A 332 0.78 2.48 12.38
N ASP A 333 1.53 1.58 13.04
CA ASP A 333 3.00 1.47 12.93
C ASP A 333 3.49 0.90 11.60
N SER A 334 2.62 0.18 10.87
CA SER A 334 2.94 -0.40 9.57
C SER A 334 2.95 0.64 8.44
N VAL A 335 2.39 1.83 8.67
CA VAL A 335 2.43 2.95 7.72
C VAL A 335 3.86 3.43 7.53
N LYS A 336 4.25 3.54 6.26
CA LYS A 336 5.58 4.01 5.84
C LYS A 336 5.43 5.06 4.74
N TRP A 337 6.37 6.01 4.73
CA TRP A 337 6.60 6.76 3.51
C TRP A 337 7.22 5.84 2.45
N ASN A 338 6.85 6.04 1.19
CA ASN A 338 7.36 5.19 0.12
C ASN A 338 8.90 5.33 0.04
N PRO A 339 9.66 4.23 0.20
CA PRO A 339 11.12 4.29 0.13
C PRO A 339 11.65 4.49 -1.30
N ASP A 340 10.80 4.30 -2.32
CA ASP A 340 11.13 4.49 -3.73
C ASP A 340 10.49 5.79 -4.25
N ASP A 341 11.30 6.84 -4.36
CA ASP A 341 10.88 8.15 -4.88
C ASP A 341 10.31 8.07 -6.30
N SER A 342 10.72 7.09 -7.12
CA SER A 342 10.19 6.92 -8.48
C SER A 342 8.74 6.44 -8.52
N ARG A 343 8.23 5.98 -7.37
CA ARG A 343 6.85 5.55 -7.16
C ARG A 343 6.07 6.53 -6.28
N GLN A 344 6.71 7.55 -5.73
CA GLN A 344 6.04 8.54 -4.89
C GLN A 344 5.65 9.77 -5.74
N PRO A 345 4.37 10.19 -5.74
CA PRO A 345 3.86 11.20 -6.69
C PRO A 345 4.49 12.60 -6.57
N ASP A 346 4.97 13.01 -5.39
CA ASP A 346 5.69 14.26 -5.20
C ASP A 346 7.14 14.23 -5.71
N TYR A 347 7.73 13.04 -5.92
CA TYR A 347 9.14 12.89 -6.30
C TYR A 347 9.36 12.24 -7.67
N ALA A 348 8.42 11.44 -8.18
CA ALA A 348 8.57 10.66 -9.42
C ALA A 348 8.86 11.52 -10.66
N HIS A 349 8.51 12.80 -10.63
CA HIS A 349 8.76 13.76 -11.71
C HIS A 349 10.06 14.57 -11.53
N LEU A 350 10.87 14.27 -10.51
CA LEU A 350 12.11 14.97 -10.14
C LEU A 350 13.37 14.11 -10.39
N ASP A 351 13.35 13.24 -11.40
CA ASP A 351 14.44 12.32 -11.74
C ASP A 351 15.84 12.96 -11.67
N GLY A 352 16.74 12.32 -10.92
CA GLY A 352 18.14 12.75 -10.77
C GLY A 352 18.36 13.90 -9.77
N ALA A 353 17.32 14.39 -9.09
CA ALA A 353 17.50 15.35 -8.01
C ALA A 353 18.24 14.70 -6.81
N PRO A 354 19.16 15.43 -6.17
CA PRO A 354 19.93 14.87 -5.08
C PRO A 354 19.10 14.68 -3.80
N ILE A 355 19.09 13.45 -3.28
CA ILE A 355 18.35 13.06 -2.08
C ILE A 355 19.18 13.37 -0.83
N GLY A 356 18.52 13.90 0.20
CA GLY A 356 19.13 14.04 1.53
C GLY A 356 20.14 15.19 1.66
N GLN A 357 20.26 16.05 0.64
CA GLN A 357 21.24 17.13 0.65
C GLN A 357 20.86 18.25 1.62
N THR A 358 21.89 18.84 2.24
CA THR A 358 21.76 20.11 2.94
C THR A 358 22.09 21.24 1.98
N PHE A 359 21.20 22.22 1.86
CA PHE A 359 21.28 23.33 0.91
C PHE A 359 20.85 24.65 1.55
N THR A 360 21.26 25.75 0.94
CA THR A 360 20.88 27.10 1.40
C THR A 360 19.77 27.65 0.52
N LEU A 361 18.53 27.66 0.99
CA LEU A 361 17.39 28.26 0.30
C LEU A 361 17.43 29.79 0.39
N ARG A 362 17.27 30.49 -0.74
CA ARG A 362 17.14 31.95 -0.82
C ARG A 362 15.81 32.36 -1.47
N PRO A 363 15.34 33.61 -1.26
CA PRO A 363 14.15 34.16 -1.93
C PRO A 363 14.12 33.93 -3.45
N GLY A 364 15.25 34.12 -4.13
CA GLY A 364 15.35 33.91 -5.58
C GLY A 364 15.07 32.47 -6.02
N ASP A 365 15.34 31.47 -5.19
CA ASP A 365 15.01 30.07 -5.49
C ASP A 365 13.49 29.86 -5.46
N LEU A 366 12.79 30.48 -4.49
CA LEU A 366 11.33 30.43 -4.41
C LEU A 366 10.68 31.17 -5.58
N GLU A 367 11.17 32.35 -5.96
CA GLU A 367 10.68 33.07 -7.13
C GLU A 367 10.88 32.26 -8.43
N GLN A 368 12.02 31.58 -8.55
CA GLN A 368 12.28 30.69 -9.68
C GLN A 368 11.32 29.51 -9.69
N LEU A 369 11.07 28.86 -8.55
CA LEU A 369 10.09 27.77 -8.46
C LEU A 369 8.66 28.24 -8.79
N ILE A 370 8.24 29.40 -8.27
CA ILE A 370 6.93 30.02 -8.59
C ILE A 370 6.81 30.25 -10.09
N THR A 371 7.82 30.84 -10.71
CA THR A 371 7.85 31.15 -12.14
C THR A 371 7.88 29.89 -13.01
N MET A 372 8.71 28.91 -12.63
CA MET A 372 8.86 27.66 -13.39
C MET A 372 7.62 26.78 -13.29
N ASN A 373 6.84 26.88 -12.21
CA ASN A 373 5.57 26.19 -12.08
C ASN A 373 4.36 26.99 -12.61
N GLY A 374 4.57 28.21 -13.12
CA GLY A 374 3.48 29.05 -13.62
C GLY A 374 2.47 29.45 -12.53
N PHE A 375 2.90 29.53 -11.27
CA PHE A 375 2.01 29.88 -10.18
C PHE A 375 1.71 31.38 -10.18
N ARG A 376 0.42 31.73 -10.08
CA ARG A 376 -0.02 33.11 -9.88
C ARG A 376 -0.32 33.34 -8.41
N VAL A 377 0.56 34.07 -7.74
CA VAL A 377 0.42 34.41 -6.32
C VAL A 377 -0.48 35.63 -6.12
N LEU A 378 -1.22 35.65 -5.01
CA LEU A 378 -2.15 36.72 -4.64
C LEU A 378 -1.41 37.96 -4.15
N GLY A 379 -2.01 39.12 -4.42
CA GLY A 379 -1.53 40.43 -3.94
C GLY A 379 -0.42 41.04 -4.79
N ASP A 380 -0.15 42.32 -4.52
CA ASP A 380 0.99 43.04 -5.11
C ASP A 380 2.31 42.43 -4.58
N PRO A 381 3.29 42.07 -5.43
CA PRO A 381 4.61 41.63 -4.98
C PRO A 381 5.27 42.52 -3.91
N ALA A 382 4.98 43.83 -3.91
CA ALA A 382 5.49 44.79 -2.93
C ALA A 382 4.85 44.67 -1.52
N GLU A 383 3.77 43.91 -1.38
CA GLU A 383 3.04 43.72 -0.12
C GLU A 383 2.76 42.25 0.21
N ALA A 384 2.89 41.36 -0.77
CA ALA A 384 2.51 39.97 -0.67
C ALA A 384 3.45 39.17 0.23
N ARG A 385 2.84 38.45 1.19
CA ARG A 385 3.48 37.36 1.91
C ARG A 385 3.00 36.05 1.32
N ILE A 386 3.93 35.21 0.90
CA ILE A 386 3.64 33.85 0.43
C ILE A 386 3.88 32.89 1.59
N ILE A 387 2.99 31.92 1.73
CA ILE A 387 3.21 30.79 2.60
C ILE A 387 3.86 29.71 1.75
N PHE A 388 5.14 29.43 1.97
CA PHE A 388 5.81 28.33 1.27
C PHE A 388 5.84 27.10 2.17
N MET A 389 5.69 25.93 1.59
CA MET A 389 5.62 24.67 2.31
C MET A 389 6.48 23.66 1.58
N LEU A 390 7.43 23.06 2.29
CA LEU A 390 8.37 22.09 1.74
C LEU A 390 8.13 20.75 2.44
N ARG A 391 7.42 19.86 1.74
CA ARG A 391 7.21 18.48 2.15
C ARG A 391 8.53 17.73 2.14
N GLY A 392 8.86 17.05 3.24
CA GLY A 392 10.13 16.34 3.34
C GLY A 392 11.34 17.29 3.40
N ALA A 393 11.30 18.27 4.29
CA ALA A 393 12.41 19.16 4.56
C ALA A 393 12.52 19.43 6.06
N ARG A 394 13.74 19.70 6.53
CA ARG A 394 13.96 20.21 7.89
C ARG A 394 14.92 21.39 7.88
N LEU A 395 14.75 22.29 8.84
CA LEU A 395 15.78 23.25 9.22
C LEU A 395 16.96 22.50 9.84
N ALA A 396 18.19 22.82 9.40
CA ALA A 396 19.36 22.03 9.78
C ALA A 396 19.72 22.14 11.27
N ASN A 397 19.47 23.31 11.90
CA ASN A 397 20.03 23.66 13.21
C ASN A 397 18.98 24.07 14.26
N SER A 398 17.70 24.11 13.91
CA SER A 398 16.65 24.63 14.81
C SER A 398 15.26 24.15 14.37
N ASP A 399 14.26 24.33 15.24
CA ASP A 399 12.86 24.09 14.89
C ASP A 399 12.18 25.28 14.19
N LYS A 400 12.86 26.44 14.16
CA LYS A 400 12.38 27.67 13.51
C LYS A 400 13.53 28.58 13.09
N ALA A 401 13.27 29.43 12.12
CA ALA A 401 14.12 30.54 11.69
C ALA A 401 13.21 31.73 11.37
N LEU A 402 13.54 32.94 11.86
CA LEU A 402 12.69 34.11 11.72
C LEU A 402 13.45 35.24 11.04
N ASP A 403 12.85 35.82 10.01
CA ASP A 403 13.38 36.99 9.31
C ASP A 403 14.85 36.80 8.88
N HIS A 404 15.13 35.81 8.02
CA HIS A 404 16.47 35.53 7.46
C HIS A 404 16.52 35.81 5.94
N GLU A 405 17.70 36.18 5.44
CA GLU A 405 18.00 36.30 4.00
C GLU A 405 18.11 34.94 3.29
N ALA A 406 18.39 33.89 4.06
CA ALA A 406 18.55 32.54 3.57
C ALA A 406 18.29 31.52 4.70
N LEU A 407 17.85 30.32 4.33
CA LEU A 407 17.57 29.23 5.26
C LEU A 407 18.46 28.03 4.95
N LEU A 408 19.12 27.47 5.96
CA LEU A 408 19.85 26.21 5.82
C LEU A 408 18.89 25.04 6.06
N LEU A 409 18.58 24.30 5.00
CA LEU A 409 17.61 23.21 5.00
C LEU A 409 18.28 21.89 4.62
N THR A 410 17.73 20.79 5.09
CA THR A 410 18.10 19.43 4.66
C THR A 410 16.87 18.78 4.03
N ASP A 411 17.00 18.34 2.78
CA ASP A 411 16.02 17.46 2.13
C ASP A 411 15.92 16.15 2.93
N GLN A 412 14.70 15.65 3.11
CA GLN A 412 14.44 14.39 3.78
C GLN A 412 13.11 13.82 3.29
N ARG A 413 12.69 12.66 3.83
CA ARG A 413 11.36 12.13 3.57
C ARG A 413 10.45 12.28 4.80
N PRO A 414 9.15 12.55 4.62
CA PRO A 414 8.17 12.39 5.69
C PRO A 414 8.15 10.96 6.26
N ASP A 415 7.50 10.77 7.40
CA ASP A 415 7.34 9.46 8.04
C ASP A 415 5.92 9.22 8.58
N HIS A 416 4.99 10.15 8.31
CA HIS A 416 3.63 10.18 8.87
C HIS A 416 3.54 10.20 10.41
N ARG A 417 4.63 10.48 11.12
CA ARG A 417 4.67 10.42 12.60
C ARG A 417 5.27 11.68 13.20
N SER A 418 6.36 12.15 12.61
CA SER A 418 7.14 13.28 13.11
C SER A 418 6.94 14.48 12.20
N PHE A 419 7.07 15.68 12.75
CA PHE A 419 7.11 16.91 11.96
C PHE A 419 8.38 16.95 11.11
N ARG A 420 8.28 16.46 9.86
CA ARG A 420 9.40 16.31 8.91
C ARG A 420 9.28 17.19 7.67
N CYS A 421 8.47 18.23 7.76
CA CYS A 421 8.28 19.23 6.72
C CYS A 421 8.61 20.62 7.26
N VAL A 422 8.68 21.61 6.37
CA VAL A 422 8.79 23.03 6.72
C VAL A 422 7.56 23.77 6.19
N ILE A 423 6.96 24.60 7.03
CA ILE A 423 6.02 25.65 6.61
C ILE A 423 6.68 26.98 6.92
N GLY A 424 6.68 27.90 5.98
CA GLY A 424 7.38 29.17 6.09
C GLY A 424 6.67 30.32 5.43
N VAL A 425 7.21 31.50 5.66
CA VAL A 425 6.72 32.78 5.17
C VAL A 425 7.82 33.42 4.36
N TYR A 426 7.48 33.76 3.12
CA TYR A 426 8.31 34.58 2.28
C TYR A 426 7.70 35.98 2.19
N ASP A 427 8.33 36.92 2.90
CA ASP A 427 8.05 38.35 2.78
C ASP A 427 8.76 38.86 1.53
N ARG A 428 7.99 38.96 0.43
CA ARG A 428 8.54 39.30 -0.90
C ARG A 428 9.07 40.73 -0.93
N ALA A 429 8.40 41.65 -0.25
CA ALA A 429 8.80 43.05 -0.18
C ALA A 429 10.19 43.21 0.45
N ARG A 430 10.44 42.50 1.56
CA ARG A 430 11.70 42.57 2.30
C ARG A 430 12.75 41.56 1.81
N GLN A 431 12.37 40.61 0.95
CA GLN A 431 13.21 39.46 0.57
C GLN A 431 13.67 38.66 1.80
N ARG A 432 12.74 38.39 2.73
CA ARG A 432 13.03 37.70 3.99
C ARG A 432 12.21 36.43 4.14
N LEU A 433 12.83 35.43 4.73
CA LEU A 433 12.28 34.11 4.97
C LEU A 433 12.15 33.84 6.47
N SER A 434 10.97 33.39 6.87
CA SER A 434 10.74 32.73 8.15
C SER A 434 10.32 31.28 7.87
N ALA A 435 10.70 30.34 8.70
CA ALA A 435 10.40 28.92 8.52
C ALA A 435 10.21 28.23 9.87
N PHE A 436 9.34 27.23 9.89
CA PHE A 436 8.94 26.52 11.07
C PHE A 436 8.86 25.02 10.76
N LYS A 437 9.32 24.19 11.70
CA LYS A 437 9.09 22.75 11.68
C LYS A 437 7.57 22.48 11.63
N ALA A 438 7.16 21.60 10.74
CA ALA A 438 5.76 21.33 10.45
C ALA A 438 5.54 19.94 9.84
N SER A 439 4.27 19.61 9.59
CA SER A 439 3.85 18.45 8.80
C SER A 439 2.93 18.92 7.67
N THR A 440 3.08 18.29 6.51
CA THR A 440 2.24 18.52 5.32
C THR A 440 1.66 17.21 4.78
N VAL A 441 1.69 16.17 5.62
CA VAL A 441 1.23 14.81 5.32
C VAL A 441 0.34 14.36 6.47
N PRO A 442 -0.60 13.43 6.23
CA PRO A 442 -1.46 12.90 7.29
C PRO A 442 -0.64 12.12 8.32
N ASN A 443 -1.14 12.03 9.55
CA ASN A 443 -0.62 11.14 10.56
C ASN A 443 -0.90 9.69 10.18
N ALA A 444 0.01 8.79 10.55
CA ALA A 444 -0.04 7.37 10.26
C ALA A 444 -1.37 6.73 10.64
N HIS A 445 -2.00 7.16 11.74
CA HIS A 445 -3.31 6.66 12.15
C HIS A 445 -4.38 6.90 11.09
N TYR A 446 -4.39 8.05 10.41
CA TYR A 446 -5.39 8.32 9.39
C TYR A 446 -5.08 7.65 8.05
N VAL A 447 -3.80 7.45 7.73
CA VAL A 447 -3.43 6.60 6.59
C VAL A 447 -3.94 5.17 6.82
N PHE A 448 -3.67 4.64 8.02
CA PHE A 448 -4.16 3.33 8.44
C PHE A 448 -5.68 3.27 8.45
N LYS A 449 -6.38 4.26 9.02
CA LYS A 449 -7.85 4.33 9.02
C LYS A 449 -8.42 4.34 7.61
N CYS A 450 -7.84 5.11 6.69
CA CYS A 450 -8.27 5.16 5.29
C CYS A 450 -8.21 3.78 4.65
N PHE A 451 -7.07 3.11 4.80
CA PHE A 451 -6.82 1.77 4.29
C PHE A 451 -7.77 0.74 4.93
N SER A 452 -7.90 0.74 6.26
CA SER A 452 -8.77 -0.19 7.00
C SER A 452 -10.24 -0.05 6.65
N LEU A 453 -10.66 1.14 6.19
CA LEU A 453 -12.03 1.45 5.79
C LEU A 453 -12.17 1.64 4.27
N ALA A 454 -11.23 1.12 3.46
CA ALA A 454 -11.21 1.31 2.02
C ALA A 454 -12.52 0.84 1.33
N ASN A 455 -13.18 -0.18 1.88
CA ASN A 455 -14.47 -0.69 1.41
C ASN A 455 -15.70 0.13 1.85
N GLN A 456 -15.51 1.25 2.56
CA GLN A 456 -16.56 2.14 3.04
C GLN A 456 -16.30 3.58 2.58
N PRO A 457 -16.59 3.95 1.30
CA PRO A 457 -16.29 5.27 0.74
C PRO A 457 -16.80 6.46 1.55
N ALA A 458 -17.98 6.32 2.17
CA ALA A 458 -18.57 7.34 3.04
C ALA A 458 -17.76 7.61 4.33
N LYS A 459 -16.75 6.78 4.64
CA LYS A 459 -15.88 6.89 5.81
C LYS A 459 -14.42 7.13 5.45
N TRP A 460 -14.11 7.34 4.16
CA TRP A 460 -12.75 7.68 3.76
C TRP A 460 -12.31 8.98 4.41
N ILE A 461 -11.10 8.96 4.95
CA ILE A 461 -10.45 10.03 5.69
C ILE A 461 -8.96 9.72 5.66
N GLY A 462 -8.08 10.72 5.73
CA GLY A 462 -6.68 10.48 5.44
C GLY A 462 -6.44 10.72 3.96
N ASN A 463 -5.77 11.82 3.63
CA ASN A 463 -5.37 12.12 2.27
C ASN A 463 -4.07 12.91 2.25
N ILE A 464 -3.42 12.92 1.09
CA ILE A 464 -2.36 13.85 0.77
C ILE A 464 -2.92 14.94 -0.14
N LEU A 465 -2.82 16.19 0.30
CA LEU A 465 -2.94 17.35 -0.59
C LEU A 465 -1.71 17.37 -1.51
N PRO A 466 -1.87 17.28 -2.84
CA PRO A 466 -0.71 17.19 -3.70
C PRO A 466 0.08 18.51 -3.77
N THR A 467 1.30 18.50 -4.31
CA THR A 467 2.04 19.76 -4.54
C THR A 467 1.34 20.67 -5.55
N GLY A 468 1.49 21.98 -5.36
CA GLY A 468 0.79 23.02 -6.11
C GLY A 468 0.77 24.38 -5.41
N CYS A 469 0.02 25.34 -5.99
CA CYS A 469 -0.26 26.64 -5.41
C CYS A 469 -1.76 26.75 -5.08
N TYR A 470 -2.07 27.04 -3.82
CA TYR A 470 -3.42 27.03 -3.26
C TYR A 470 -3.75 28.38 -2.63
N THR A 471 -5.04 28.73 -2.58
CA THR A 471 -5.52 29.88 -1.83
C THR A 471 -5.92 29.45 -0.43
N PHE A 472 -5.34 30.13 0.57
CA PHE A 472 -5.71 29.96 1.96
C PHE A 472 -6.36 31.22 2.51
N THR A 473 -7.53 31.09 3.12
CA THR A 473 -8.26 32.21 3.73
C THR A 473 -8.32 32.07 5.24
N VAL A 474 -8.00 33.14 5.97
CA VAL A 474 -8.13 33.17 7.43
C VAL A 474 -9.60 32.97 7.82
N GLY A 475 -9.84 32.02 8.71
CA GLY A 475 -11.17 31.69 9.21
C GLY A 475 -11.10 30.72 10.39
N THR A 476 -12.18 29.98 10.63
CA THR A 476 -12.29 29.08 11.80
C THR A 476 -12.30 27.62 11.36
N HIS A 477 -11.42 26.81 11.96
CA HIS A 477 -11.47 25.35 11.88
C HIS A 477 -12.62 24.85 12.76
N LYS A 478 -13.46 23.93 12.24
CA LYS A 478 -14.55 23.30 13.01
C LYS A 478 -15.46 24.30 13.76
N ARG A 479 -15.87 25.38 13.08
CA ARG A 479 -16.71 26.43 13.68
C ARG A 479 -17.98 25.83 14.31
N GLY A 480 -18.18 26.09 15.60
CA GLY A 480 -19.32 25.59 16.38
C GLY A 480 -19.26 24.10 16.73
N GLN A 481 -18.14 23.42 16.49
CA GLN A 481 -17.96 21.99 16.75
C GLN A 481 -16.80 21.75 17.75
N PRO A 482 -16.73 20.57 18.41
CA PRO A 482 -15.57 20.20 19.22
C PRO A 482 -14.27 20.29 18.43
N GLY A 483 -13.24 20.91 19.04
CA GLY A 483 -11.97 21.19 18.37
C GLY A 483 -11.98 22.47 17.52
N GLU A 484 -12.89 23.41 17.80
CA GLU A 484 -12.88 24.73 17.17
C GLU A 484 -11.55 25.46 17.37
N ILE A 485 -10.96 25.94 16.28
CA ILE A 485 -9.75 26.78 16.31
C ILE A 485 -10.01 28.00 15.42
N PRO A 486 -10.22 29.20 16.00
CA PRO A 486 -10.34 30.45 15.26
C PRO A 486 -9.02 30.87 14.58
N GLU A 487 -9.16 31.72 13.57
CA GLU A 487 -8.06 32.36 12.85
C GLU A 487 -6.96 31.36 12.37
N VAL A 488 -7.40 30.21 11.87
CA VAL A 488 -6.58 29.28 11.07
C VAL A 488 -6.57 29.70 9.62
N LEU A 489 -5.74 29.07 8.80
CA LEU A 489 -5.75 29.28 7.35
C LEU A 489 -6.52 28.15 6.69
N ARG A 490 -7.69 28.45 6.14
CA ARG A 490 -8.54 27.45 5.50
C ARG A 490 -8.19 27.26 4.05
N LEU A 491 -8.13 26.01 3.58
CA LEU A 491 -8.02 25.69 2.15
C LEU A 491 -9.34 26.07 1.46
N SER A 492 -9.43 27.34 1.09
CA SER A 492 -10.67 27.98 0.68
C SER A 492 -10.38 29.38 0.17
N THR A 493 -11.23 29.87 -0.73
CA THR A 493 -11.32 31.29 -1.12
C THR A 493 -12.23 32.12 -0.21
N SER A 494 -12.83 31.52 0.83
CA SER A 494 -13.63 32.24 1.83
C SER A 494 -13.35 31.78 3.26
N ALA A 495 -13.67 32.62 4.24
CA ALA A 495 -13.48 32.32 5.66
C ALA A 495 -14.38 31.16 6.18
N ALA A 496 -15.46 30.85 5.45
CA ALA A 496 -16.48 29.88 5.85
C ALA A 496 -16.53 28.61 4.99
N GLY A 497 -16.05 28.65 3.75
CA GLY A 497 -16.10 27.52 2.80
C GLY A 497 -14.89 26.58 2.83
N ALA A 498 -14.92 25.60 1.94
CA ALA A 498 -13.77 24.77 1.56
C ALA A 498 -13.65 24.73 0.03
N SER A 499 -12.41 24.74 -0.48
CA SER A 499 -12.14 24.59 -1.91
C SER A 499 -12.22 23.13 -2.32
N THR A 500 -12.88 22.86 -3.44
CA THR A 500 -12.81 21.56 -4.11
C THR A 500 -11.43 21.40 -4.77
N VAL A 501 -10.72 20.35 -4.38
CA VAL A 501 -9.39 20.00 -4.88
C VAL A 501 -9.34 18.51 -5.22
N LEU A 502 -8.28 18.11 -5.91
CA LEU A 502 -7.96 16.72 -6.12
C LEU A 502 -6.97 16.26 -5.05
N VAL A 503 -7.32 15.24 -4.27
CA VAL A 503 -6.48 14.64 -3.23
C VAL A 503 -6.13 13.20 -3.57
N LEU A 504 -5.06 12.69 -2.95
CA LEU A 504 -4.65 11.30 -3.07
C LEU A 504 -5.00 10.52 -1.80
N ARG A 505 -5.53 9.30 -1.93
CA ARG A 505 -5.82 8.38 -0.82
C ARG A 505 -5.21 6.99 -1.05
N SER A 506 -4.58 6.49 0.01
CA SER A 506 -4.03 5.12 0.06
C SER A 506 -5.12 4.16 0.48
N LEU A 507 -5.70 3.44 -0.50
CA LEU A 507 -6.82 2.51 -0.27
C LEU A 507 -6.42 1.04 -0.36
N SER A 508 -5.37 0.73 -1.12
CA SER A 508 -4.91 -0.65 -1.38
C SER A 508 -3.82 -1.12 -0.44
N ASP A 509 -3.05 -0.20 0.15
CA ASP A 509 -2.01 -0.49 1.13
C ASP A 509 -1.80 0.71 2.08
N LEU A 510 -0.69 0.70 2.83
CA LEU A 510 -0.33 1.70 3.84
C LEU A 510 0.77 2.67 3.37
N ILE A 511 1.01 2.79 2.07
CA ILE A 511 2.10 3.56 1.48
C ILE A 511 1.56 4.39 0.32
N TYR A 512 1.66 5.72 0.43
CA TYR A 512 1.26 6.57 -0.67
C TYR A 512 2.16 6.39 -1.91
N ASP A 513 1.56 6.10 -3.06
CA ASP A 513 2.28 5.89 -4.32
C ASP A 513 1.49 6.36 -5.57
N THR A 514 2.11 6.29 -6.75
CA THR A 514 1.51 6.76 -8.02
C THR A 514 0.34 5.90 -8.54
N MET A 515 0.01 4.81 -7.88
CA MET A 515 -1.12 3.91 -8.19
C MET A 515 -2.36 4.22 -7.35
N ASP A 516 -2.24 5.11 -6.37
CA ASP A 516 -3.29 5.41 -5.41
C ASP A 516 -4.52 6.10 -6.02
N HIS A 517 -5.57 6.12 -5.21
CA HIS A 517 -6.85 6.67 -5.60
C HIS A 517 -6.85 8.21 -5.55
N TRP A 518 -7.10 8.82 -6.72
CA TRP A 518 -7.31 10.25 -6.85
C TRP A 518 -8.79 10.59 -6.67
N GLN A 519 -9.11 11.47 -5.71
CA GLN A 519 -10.47 11.86 -5.40
C GLN A 519 -10.65 13.38 -5.50
N THR A 520 -11.68 13.82 -6.22
CA THR A 520 -12.12 15.21 -6.18
C THR A 520 -13.03 15.40 -4.96
N THR A 521 -12.62 16.24 -4.02
CA THR A 521 -13.37 16.50 -2.78
C THR A 521 -13.06 17.89 -2.22
N ALA A 522 -13.79 18.32 -1.19
CA ALA A 522 -13.50 19.52 -0.41
C ALA A 522 -12.98 19.10 0.98
N PRO A 523 -11.72 18.65 1.09
CA PRO A 523 -11.20 17.89 2.23
C PRO A 523 -11.11 18.71 3.52
N GLY A 524 -11.09 20.04 3.40
CA GLY A 524 -10.86 20.91 4.55
C GLY A 524 -9.44 20.84 5.11
N ASP A 525 -8.44 20.57 4.26
CA ASP A 525 -7.00 20.51 4.61
C ASP A 525 -6.45 21.90 4.98
N ASN A 526 -6.83 22.40 6.16
CA ASN A 526 -6.46 23.72 6.66
C ASN A 526 -5.02 23.74 7.20
N ILE A 527 -4.41 24.93 7.32
CA ILE A 527 -3.18 25.13 8.10
C ILE A 527 -3.54 25.60 9.52
N HIS A 528 -3.18 24.81 10.53
CA HIS A 528 -3.58 25.06 11.92
C HIS A 528 -2.59 24.40 12.93
N PRO A 529 -2.70 24.67 14.25
CA PRO A 529 -1.89 23.94 15.23
C PRO A 529 -2.40 22.50 15.36
N GLY A 530 -1.49 21.52 15.38
CA GLY A 530 -1.86 20.10 15.43
C GLY A 530 -0.92 19.26 16.28
N GLN A 531 -0.35 19.83 17.35
CA GLN A 531 0.61 19.11 18.19
C GLN A 531 -0.06 18.08 19.10
N MET A 532 0.57 16.90 19.18
CA MET A 532 0.21 15.81 20.10
C MET A 532 1.30 15.58 21.15
N SER A 533 1.04 14.69 22.13
CA SER A 533 2.04 14.18 23.08
C SER A 533 3.21 13.50 22.35
N SER A 534 2.91 12.79 21.27
CA SER A 534 3.86 12.29 20.27
C SER A 534 3.35 12.61 18.87
N GLY A 535 4.19 13.25 18.06
CA GLY A 535 3.84 13.58 16.68
C GLY A 535 2.82 14.71 16.52
N PHE A 536 1.88 14.52 15.59
CA PHE A 536 0.89 15.51 15.18
C PHE A 536 -0.45 14.88 14.82
N SER A 537 -1.55 15.63 14.96
CA SER A 537 -2.89 15.23 14.53
C SER A 537 -3.19 15.85 13.17
N SER A 538 -3.32 15.02 12.14
CA SER A 538 -3.73 15.44 10.79
C SER A 538 -4.30 14.27 9.97
N ALA A 539 -5.51 14.41 9.45
CA ALA A 539 -6.10 13.58 8.41
C ALA A 539 -5.74 14.06 6.99
N GLY A 540 -5.09 15.20 6.86
CA GLY A 540 -4.79 15.86 5.58
C GLY A 540 -4.41 17.34 5.74
N CYS A 541 -4.82 17.95 6.86
CA CYS A 541 -4.42 19.28 7.28
C CYS A 541 -2.89 19.46 7.39
N LEU A 542 -2.42 20.70 7.20
CA LEU A 542 -1.01 21.04 7.27
C LEU A 542 -0.73 21.66 8.64
N THR A 543 0.03 20.98 9.48
CA THR A 543 0.06 21.31 10.92
C THR A 543 1.40 21.80 11.40
N LEU A 544 1.36 22.74 12.34
CA LEU A 544 2.53 23.23 13.06
C LEU A 544 2.45 22.84 14.55
N PRO A 545 3.60 22.66 15.22
CA PRO A 545 3.66 22.53 16.67
C PRO A 545 3.06 23.74 17.38
N GLY A 546 2.13 23.51 18.30
CA GLY A 546 1.42 24.56 19.01
C GLY A 546 0.01 24.14 19.39
N PHE A 547 -0.69 25.06 20.07
CA PHE A 547 -2.04 24.81 20.58
C PHE A 547 -2.92 26.05 20.45
N TRP A 548 -4.22 25.81 20.48
CA TRP A 548 -5.25 26.78 20.84
C TRP A 548 -5.90 26.34 22.14
N ARG A 549 -5.71 27.09 23.22
CA ARG A 549 -6.26 26.76 24.54
C ARG A 549 -6.67 28.04 25.26
N ALA A 550 -7.84 28.03 25.89
CA ALA A 550 -8.36 29.15 26.67
C ALA A 550 -8.29 30.51 25.94
N GLY A 551 -8.59 30.53 24.64
CA GLY A 551 -8.56 31.76 23.84
C GLY A 551 -7.17 32.23 23.40
N VAL A 552 -6.14 31.40 23.54
CA VAL A 552 -4.75 31.78 23.24
C VAL A 552 -4.08 30.78 22.30
N HIS A 553 -3.45 31.30 21.24
CA HIS A 553 -2.54 30.54 20.37
C HIS A 553 -1.13 30.48 20.97
N SER A 554 -0.49 29.31 20.92
CA SER A 554 0.86 29.08 21.47
C SER A 554 1.74 28.22 20.58
N GLY A 555 3.03 28.11 20.91
CA GLY A 555 4.02 27.32 20.18
C GLY A 555 4.45 27.95 18.86
N LEU A 556 5.02 27.12 17.97
CA LEU A 556 5.45 27.56 16.63
C LEU A 556 4.27 28.07 15.79
N TRP A 557 3.07 27.55 16.01
CA TRP A 557 1.84 28.06 15.39
C TRP A 557 1.65 29.56 15.65
N LYS A 558 1.82 30.01 16.90
CA LYS A 558 1.69 31.44 17.24
C LYS A 558 2.76 32.27 16.52
N GLU A 559 4.00 31.80 16.51
CA GLU A 559 5.10 32.52 15.85
C GLU A 559 4.93 32.58 14.33
N PHE A 560 4.43 31.50 13.72
CA PHE A 560 4.05 31.49 12.31
C PHE A 560 2.98 32.55 12.03
N ARG A 561 1.92 32.60 12.84
CA ARG A 561 0.88 33.63 12.74
C ARG A 561 1.44 35.04 12.83
N ASP A 562 2.35 35.28 13.78
CA ASP A 562 3.01 36.59 13.91
C ASP A 562 3.78 36.92 12.62
N ALA A 563 4.52 35.95 12.05
CA ALA A 563 5.31 36.12 10.84
C ALA A 563 4.48 36.38 9.57
N ILE A 564 3.28 35.81 9.43
CA ILE A 564 2.34 36.13 8.35
C ILE A 564 1.50 37.40 8.62
N GLY A 565 1.67 38.02 9.78
CA GLY A 565 1.00 39.26 10.15
C GLY A 565 -0.43 39.06 10.66
N LEU A 566 -0.65 38.05 11.50
CA LEU A 566 -1.92 37.73 12.18
C LEU A 566 -1.83 37.90 13.71
N ALA A 567 -0.91 38.75 14.19
CA ALA A 567 -0.66 38.96 15.62
C ALA A 567 -1.72 39.83 16.31
N ALA A 568 -2.46 40.65 15.57
CA ALA A 568 -3.42 41.61 16.10
C ALA A 568 -4.62 41.80 15.16
N GLY A 569 -5.75 42.23 15.74
CA GLY A 569 -6.99 42.50 15.01
C GLY A 569 -7.79 41.25 14.64
N ASN A 570 -8.96 41.43 14.04
CA ASN A 570 -9.71 40.36 13.40
C ASN A 570 -9.20 40.20 11.96
N ASN A 571 -8.66 39.03 11.64
CA ASN A 571 -8.07 38.77 10.34
C ASN A 571 -8.95 37.90 9.43
N ASP A 572 -10.17 37.53 9.85
CA ASP A 572 -11.09 36.70 9.06
C ASP A 572 -11.25 37.24 7.63
N GLY A 573 -11.14 36.34 6.65
CA GLY A 573 -11.25 36.66 5.23
C GLY A 573 -9.94 37.09 4.56
N LYS A 574 -8.86 37.33 5.31
CA LYS A 574 -7.55 37.64 4.72
C LYS A 574 -7.00 36.42 3.96
N GLN A 575 -6.54 36.63 2.74
CA GLN A 575 -6.08 35.56 1.86
C GLN A 575 -4.57 35.54 1.68
N TYR A 576 -4.03 34.34 1.47
CA TYR A 576 -2.63 34.08 1.22
C TYR A 576 -2.48 33.01 0.13
N SER A 577 -1.46 33.14 -0.71
CA SER A 577 -1.02 32.03 -1.55
C SER A 577 -0.17 31.06 -0.75
N GLY A 578 -0.58 29.80 -0.74
CA GLY A 578 0.16 28.67 -0.21
C GLY A 578 0.83 27.87 -1.32
N VAL A 579 2.15 27.96 -1.42
CA VAL A 579 2.96 27.20 -2.38
C VAL A 579 3.48 25.94 -1.70
N LEU A 580 2.88 24.79 -1.99
CA LEU A 580 3.27 23.48 -1.48
C LEU A 580 4.14 22.78 -2.52
N LEU A 581 5.42 22.59 -2.19
CA LEU A 581 6.43 21.89 -2.97
C LEU A 581 7.17 20.90 -2.07
N THR A 582 8.21 20.24 -2.57
CA THR A 582 9.06 19.34 -1.78
C THR A 582 10.38 19.98 -1.35
N GLY A 583 11.03 19.39 -0.34
CA GLY A 583 12.43 19.69 -0.03
C GLY A 583 13.36 19.47 -1.23
N THR A 584 13.04 18.47 -2.05
CA THR A 584 13.80 18.13 -3.26
C THR A 584 13.63 19.19 -4.36
N ASP A 585 12.43 19.74 -4.56
CA ASP A 585 12.21 20.90 -5.46
C ASP A 585 13.12 22.08 -5.07
N ALA A 586 13.15 22.40 -3.77
CA ALA A 586 13.94 23.49 -3.22
C ALA A 586 15.46 23.22 -3.31
N ALA A 587 15.89 21.98 -3.03
CA ALA A 587 17.28 21.55 -3.16
C ALA A 587 17.76 21.66 -4.61
N LEU A 588 16.93 21.23 -5.56
CA LEU A 588 17.23 21.29 -6.99
C LEU A 588 17.37 22.74 -7.47
N ALA A 589 16.46 23.63 -7.08
CA ALA A 589 16.55 25.07 -7.40
C ALA A 589 17.83 25.69 -6.81
N ALA A 590 18.14 25.41 -5.55
CA ALA A 590 19.36 25.89 -4.91
C ALA A 590 20.62 25.38 -5.63
N SER A 591 20.67 24.09 -5.99
CA SER A 591 21.78 23.49 -6.72
C SER A 591 22.00 24.11 -8.10
N LEU A 592 20.91 24.36 -8.84
CA LEU A 592 20.94 25.01 -10.15
C LEU A 592 21.51 26.42 -10.05
N ARG A 593 21.12 27.19 -9.03
CA ARG A 593 21.69 28.51 -8.74
C ARG A 593 23.17 28.44 -8.37
N GLU A 594 23.55 27.53 -7.46
CA GLU A 594 24.93 27.39 -6.97
C GLU A 594 25.92 27.04 -8.10
N ARG A 595 25.48 26.21 -9.06
CA ARG A 595 26.28 25.88 -10.26
C ARG A 595 26.14 26.88 -11.41
N ALA A 596 25.40 27.97 -11.22
CA ALA A 596 25.08 28.96 -12.24
C ALA A 596 24.57 28.33 -13.55
N ALA A 597 23.59 27.42 -13.43
CA ALA A 597 23.06 26.66 -14.55
C ALA A 597 22.47 27.58 -15.65
N PRO A 598 22.65 27.24 -16.94
CA PRO A 598 21.99 27.94 -18.04
C PRO A 598 20.47 27.90 -17.92
N GLN A 599 19.79 28.92 -18.47
CA GLN A 599 18.33 29.02 -18.42
C GLN A 599 17.60 27.79 -19.00
N GLY A 600 18.10 27.21 -20.09
CA GLY A 600 17.50 25.99 -20.67
C GLY A 600 17.55 24.79 -19.74
N ASP A 601 18.66 24.62 -19.01
CA ASP A 601 18.79 23.54 -18.01
C ASP A 601 17.85 23.76 -16.83
N ILE A 602 17.69 25.02 -16.40
CA ILE A 602 16.74 25.40 -15.35
C ILE A 602 15.31 25.07 -15.79
N GLU A 603 14.93 25.39 -17.03
CA GLU A 603 13.59 25.10 -17.56
C GLU A 603 13.33 23.60 -17.61
N VAL A 604 14.25 22.81 -18.17
CA VAL A 604 14.11 21.34 -18.19
C VAL A 604 14.03 20.77 -16.77
N ALA A 605 14.82 21.32 -15.84
CA ALA A 605 14.93 20.82 -14.48
C ALA A 605 13.86 21.33 -13.51
N LEU A 606 13.16 22.45 -13.76
CA LEU A 606 12.18 23.02 -12.81
C LEU A 606 10.79 23.30 -13.40
N ARG A 607 10.59 23.26 -14.72
CA ARG A 607 9.27 23.46 -15.34
C ARG A 607 8.33 22.31 -14.97
N ARG A 608 7.19 22.61 -14.35
CA ARG A 608 6.10 21.66 -14.09
C ARG A 608 4.75 22.39 -14.14
N LEU A 609 3.73 21.79 -14.73
CA LEU A 609 2.35 22.20 -14.47
C LEU A 609 1.78 21.34 -13.34
N ARG A 610 1.31 21.99 -12.28
CA ARG A 610 0.71 21.42 -11.07
C ARG A 610 -0.58 22.17 -10.75
N TYR A 611 -1.29 21.76 -9.69
CA TYR A 611 -2.45 22.53 -9.23
C TYR A 611 -2.05 24.00 -8.99
N GLY A 612 -2.84 24.95 -9.49
CA GLY A 612 -2.54 26.38 -9.37
C GLY A 612 -1.64 26.96 -10.45
N SER A 613 -1.11 26.13 -11.36
CA SER A 613 -0.44 26.64 -12.57
C SER A 613 -1.43 27.39 -13.45
N ARG A 614 -0.98 28.47 -14.09
CA ARG A 614 -1.78 29.28 -15.01
C ARG A 614 -1.05 29.64 -16.30
N GLY A 615 -1.81 30.12 -17.28
CA GLY A 615 -1.31 30.72 -18.51
C GLY A 615 -1.31 29.78 -19.72
N GLU A 616 -0.63 30.18 -20.80
CA GLU A 616 -0.79 29.54 -22.12
C GLU A 616 -0.43 28.05 -22.14
N ALA A 617 0.58 27.62 -21.38
CA ALA A 617 0.94 26.21 -21.27
C ALA A 617 -0.21 25.36 -20.68
N VAL A 618 -0.96 25.92 -19.72
CA VAL A 618 -2.16 25.25 -19.18
C VAL A 618 -3.27 25.22 -20.23
N GLY A 619 -3.46 26.30 -20.99
CA GLY A 619 -4.44 26.33 -22.08
C GLY A 619 -4.14 25.27 -23.15
N LYS A 620 -2.87 25.10 -23.54
CA LYS A 620 -2.45 24.03 -24.44
C LYS A 620 -2.67 22.63 -23.84
N LEU A 621 -2.42 22.47 -22.55
CA LEU A 621 -2.70 21.21 -21.85
C LEU A 621 -4.20 20.89 -21.88
N GLN A 622 -5.07 21.86 -21.60
CA GLN A 622 -6.52 21.70 -21.66
C GLN A 622 -6.97 21.27 -23.06
N ASP A 623 -6.50 21.94 -24.11
CA ASP A 623 -6.79 21.56 -25.50
C ASP A 623 -6.34 20.12 -25.79
N ALA A 624 -5.12 19.76 -25.37
CA ALA A 624 -4.55 18.43 -25.61
C ALA A 624 -5.25 17.31 -24.82
N LEU A 625 -5.90 17.65 -23.70
CA LEU A 625 -6.75 16.74 -22.92
C LEU A 625 -8.21 16.71 -23.40
N GLY A 626 -8.56 17.53 -24.41
CA GLY A 626 -9.91 17.61 -24.94
C GLY A 626 -10.90 18.37 -24.06
N LEU A 627 -10.40 19.23 -23.17
CA LEU A 627 -11.19 20.12 -22.32
C LEU A 627 -11.49 21.43 -23.05
N ASP A 628 -12.54 22.12 -22.61
CA ASP A 628 -12.77 23.50 -23.04
C ASP A 628 -11.70 24.39 -22.38
N ARG A 629 -10.95 25.14 -23.18
CA ARG A 629 -9.97 26.11 -22.68
C ARG A 629 -10.67 27.19 -21.83
N ASP A 630 -10.14 27.45 -20.64
CA ASP A 630 -10.65 28.53 -19.81
C ASP A 630 -10.27 29.90 -20.38
N THR A 631 -11.05 30.93 -20.03
CA THR A 631 -10.71 32.33 -20.36
C THR A 631 -9.41 32.79 -19.69
N ASP A 632 -9.14 32.31 -18.47
CA ASP A 632 -7.87 32.46 -17.76
C ASP A 632 -7.40 31.05 -17.37
N PRO A 633 -6.67 30.34 -18.25
CA PRO A 633 -6.30 28.93 -18.07
C PRO A 633 -5.66 28.66 -16.72
N MET A 634 -6.26 27.75 -15.97
CA MET A 634 -5.87 27.34 -14.63
C MET A 634 -5.83 25.82 -14.56
N LEU A 635 -4.79 25.25 -13.97
CA LEU A 635 -4.77 23.82 -13.68
C LEU A 635 -5.44 23.63 -12.31
N GLY A 636 -6.74 23.40 -12.33
CA GLY A 636 -7.58 23.12 -11.17
C GLY A 636 -7.90 21.63 -11.03
N PRO A 637 -8.94 21.25 -10.28
CA PRO A 637 -9.28 19.85 -10.05
C PRO A 637 -9.70 19.12 -11.35
N ILE A 638 -10.30 19.82 -12.32
CA ILE A 638 -10.82 19.19 -13.55
C ILE A 638 -9.67 18.86 -14.51
N THR A 639 -8.82 19.84 -14.83
CA THR A 639 -7.64 19.65 -15.69
C THR A 639 -6.68 18.65 -15.05
N ARG A 640 -6.51 18.71 -13.73
CA ARG A 640 -5.66 17.74 -13.03
C ARG A 640 -6.21 16.32 -13.13
N MET A 641 -7.51 16.13 -12.90
CA MET A 641 -8.13 14.80 -13.01
C MET A 641 -7.99 14.24 -14.44
N ALA A 642 -8.21 15.07 -15.47
CA ALA A 642 -8.02 14.67 -16.86
C ALA A 642 -6.55 14.27 -17.15
N LEU A 643 -5.58 15.00 -16.60
CA LEU A 643 -4.16 14.64 -16.69
C LEU A 643 -3.87 13.31 -15.98
N VAL A 644 -4.39 13.11 -14.77
CA VAL A 644 -4.25 11.85 -14.01
C VAL A 644 -4.81 10.68 -14.81
N GLN A 645 -6.01 10.80 -15.37
CA GLN A 645 -6.63 9.76 -16.19
C GLN A 645 -5.80 9.45 -17.45
N ARG A 646 -5.24 10.49 -18.09
CA ARG A 646 -4.35 10.34 -19.24
C ARG A 646 -3.06 9.60 -18.87
N GLN A 647 -2.44 9.93 -17.74
CA GLN A 647 -1.26 9.25 -17.21
C GLN A 647 -1.56 7.80 -16.84
N GLN A 648 -2.65 7.53 -16.11
CA GLN A 648 -3.08 6.18 -15.75
C GLN A 648 -3.35 5.31 -16.99
N THR A 649 -3.99 5.88 -18.02
CA THR A 649 -4.27 5.17 -19.27
C THR A 649 -2.98 4.79 -20.02
N MET A 650 -2.00 5.71 -20.05
CA MET A 650 -0.76 5.51 -20.81
C MET A 650 0.29 4.69 -20.06
N PHE A 651 0.38 4.85 -18.74
CA PHE A 651 1.49 4.33 -17.93
C PHE A 651 1.04 3.39 -16.80
N GLY A 652 -0.26 3.25 -16.56
CA GLY A 652 -0.81 2.52 -15.41
C GLY A 652 -0.66 3.26 -14.07
N LYS A 653 0.01 4.42 -14.05
CA LYS A 653 0.34 5.20 -12.85
C LYS A 653 0.20 6.71 -13.11
N ALA A 654 0.03 7.52 -12.08
CA ALA A 654 -0.08 8.98 -12.19
C ALA A 654 0.46 9.73 -10.97
N ASP A 655 1.07 10.88 -11.23
CA ASP A 655 1.43 11.90 -10.23
C ASP A 655 0.56 13.18 -10.36
N GLY A 656 -0.20 13.29 -11.44
CA GLY A 656 -1.01 14.46 -11.77
C GLY A 656 -0.18 15.72 -12.01
N ILE A 657 1.08 15.57 -12.43
CA ILE A 657 2.04 16.65 -12.70
C ILE A 657 2.57 16.51 -14.13
N LEU A 658 2.61 17.61 -14.87
CA LEU A 658 3.17 17.62 -16.21
C LEU A 658 4.55 18.30 -16.21
N SER A 659 5.61 17.51 -16.28
CA SER A 659 6.97 17.99 -16.62
C SER A 659 7.21 17.96 -18.15
N PRO A 660 8.23 18.66 -18.68
CA PRO A 660 8.61 18.54 -20.09
C PRO A 660 8.83 17.09 -20.57
N GLN A 661 9.44 16.27 -19.71
CA GLN A 661 9.67 14.84 -19.97
C GLN A 661 8.34 14.08 -20.03
N SER A 662 7.44 14.33 -19.08
CA SER A 662 6.10 13.73 -19.02
C SER A 662 5.25 14.14 -20.23
N ALA A 663 5.29 15.42 -20.64
CA ALA A 663 4.63 15.92 -21.84
C ALA A 663 5.11 15.17 -23.10
N THR A 664 6.43 15.02 -23.25
CA THR A 664 7.02 14.26 -24.35
C THR A 664 6.57 12.79 -24.33
N ALA A 665 6.60 12.14 -23.16
CA ALA A 665 6.20 10.74 -23.00
C ALA A 665 4.69 10.51 -23.26
N LEU A 666 3.85 11.50 -22.98
CA LEU A 666 2.41 11.48 -23.25
C LEU A 666 2.03 11.90 -24.68
N GLY A 667 3.02 12.38 -25.46
CA GLY A 667 2.81 12.93 -26.81
C GLY A 667 2.04 14.26 -26.81
N LEU A 668 2.23 15.09 -25.78
CA LEU A 668 1.55 16.38 -25.62
C LEU A 668 2.50 17.53 -26.00
N ASP A 669 2.08 18.36 -26.94
CA ASP A 669 2.80 19.58 -27.33
C ASP A 669 2.35 20.77 -26.45
N VAL A 670 2.99 20.92 -25.29
CA VAL A 670 2.60 21.90 -24.26
C VAL A 670 3.68 22.96 -24.04
N PHE A 671 4.94 22.56 -23.87
CA PHE A 671 6.04 23.44 -23.47
C PHE A 671 6.81 24.04 -24.65
#